data_AF-A0A2G6JJZ9-F1
#
_entry.id   AF-A0A2G6JJZ9-F1
#
_cell.length_a   1.000
_cell.length_b   1.000
_cell.length_c   1.000
_cell.angle_alpha   90.00
_cell.angle_beta   90.00
_cell.angle_gamma   90.00
#
_symmetry.space_group_name_H-M   'P 1'
#
loop_
_entity.id
_entity.type
_entity.pdbx_description
1 polymer ?
#
loop_
_entity_poly.entity_id
_entity_poly.type
_entity_poly.pdbx_seq_one_letter_code
_entity_poly.pdbx_strand_id
1 'polypeptide(L)'
;MMPRPYRLFFRATCLLLLAVFAAPVLAQGAYATFIKKFDSAKELGDRKRMIRALKDSPQMAIEHFSLLVDTYVTRGDAKAGERILLFKELWKESFGSSCLEKIERFRAEIGDSERQALFQIIKNYRKAQGLYQQGVSQKQPETQFNAAKAMIQLAEQSEQIGDRVLASRCLRDAAAYLAQIRPVKKEYKEMERDALRQYRTLHQELDWTQGLDFKRNMIYLKSLEHQLKQGQIGGGAAKKKKNEEGPAKYLPGSKWQDFDMLISLQKKPQPGICLPSSVNPLEWRGVWLEGKLPSQISFFQDGKIWLKRLGANDYRYGVSEADAGKYKLAMASKPSQCYLKYEKGGYEVEYGFFTYLPTDREVANGTMLNYGPTWGQRTSASLFFRSASILYAEIEGEKFEFLDENANGVVGEAWNSTPGTGDFRFGSGWEQAVGVPVFDSMKRGRSKHRLPFSSYVKVGDHWMRLRVTGNNETLRYRPLDPASVQSGFVQVKWEGPRKAKPDYLVLAEIGYYKGAAFDAFENGKKPVEVPAGRYAIIYGRILNGKFPRNMDALILPGTSKPFDVEPGKTTEIRIGAPFHIEYQSEVKNGEVSVDSSTFYVKDSYGLRYGAIGAALLEPELIVSKKKGAKSGKVIGSWRAVQGNEIGPLSMNVGKRRQAKGLRGGVPAYHLSYWPINGADSRNADSLLRVKIPFRGTVFVAVRQKKHKLFGKLEPIWK
;
A
#
# COMPACT_ATOMS: atom_id res chain seq x y z
N MET A 1 40.49 -26.43 30.26
CA MET A 1 40.64 -25.00 30.61
C MET A 1 41.44 -24.31 29.52
N MET A 2 40.85 -23.40 28.73
CA MET A 2 41.60 -22.68 27.68
C MET A 2 42.58 -21.65 28.29
N PRO A 3 43.78 -21.46 27.70
CA PRO A 3 44.77 -20.49 28.15
C PRO A 3 44.23 -19.03 28.09
N ARG A 4 44.68 -18.19 29.04
CA ARG A 4 44.29 -16.78 29.19
C ARG A 4 44.35 -15.92 27.91
N PRO A 5 45.35 -16.02 27.00
CA PRO A 5 45.39 -15.19 25.79
C PRO A 5 44.25 -15.49 24.81
N TYR A 6 43.78 -16.75 24.75
CA TYR A 6 42.65 -17.14 23.91
C TYR A 6 41.33 -16.53 24.39
N ARG A 7 41.13 -16.36 25.71
CA ARG A 7 39.90 -15.74 26.25
C ARG A 7 39.77 -14.26 25.91
N LEU A 8 40.89 -13.54 25.79
CA LEU A 8 40.92 -12.13 25.43
C LEU A 8 40.68 -11.92 23.93
N PHE A 9 41.33 -12.72 23.09
CA PHE A 9 41.09 -12.69 21.64
C PHE A 9 39.63 -13.06 21.32
N PHE A 10 39.09 -14.08 21.98
CA PHE A 10 37.72 -14.56 21.79
C PHE A 10 36.64 -13.56 22.25
N ARG A 11 36.86 -12.85 23.38
CA ARG A 11 35.97 -11.77 23.84
C ARG A 11 36.00 -10.57 22.90
N ALA A 12 37.15 -10.23 22.32
CA ALA A 12 37.28 -9.16 21.33
C ALA A 12 36.55 -9.51 20.00
N THR A 13 36.65 -10.76 19.52
CA THR A 13 35.90 -11.24 18.34
C THR A 13 34.39 -11.21 18.57
N CYS A 14 33.92 -11.44 19.80
CA CYS A 14 32.50 -11.43 20.16
C CYS A 14 31.90 -10.01 20.32
N LEU A 15 32.67 -9.05 20.84
CA LEU A 15 32.28 -7.64 20.85
C LEU A 15 32.31 -7.05 19.43
N LEU A 16 33.24 -7.51 18.57
CA LEU A 16 33.20 -7.22 17.14
C LEU A 16 32.02 -7.88 16.43
N LEU A 17 31.56 -9.06 16.83
CA LEU A 17 30.33 -9.66 16.28
C LEU A 17 29.10 -8.76 16.50
N LEU A 18 28.97 -8.12 17.68
CA LEU A 18 27.91 -7.15 17.97
C LEU A 18 28.08 -5.81 17.23
N ALA A 19 29.32 -5.32 17.05
CA ALA A 19 29.61 -4.10 16.29
C ALA A 19 29.50 -4.31 14.77
N VAL A 20 29.84 -5.51 14.30
CA VAL A 20 29.56 -6.06 12.99
C VAL A 20 28.09 -6.53 12.97
N PHE A 21 27.15 -5.84 13.61
CA PHE A 21 25.71 -5.87 13.24
C PHE A 21 25.16 -4.48 12.95
N ALA A 22 26.01 -3.48 12.66
CA ALA A 22 25.64 -2.21 12.03
C ALA A 22 25.15 -2.44 10.58
N ALA A 23 23.98 -3.05 10.41
CA ALA A 23 23.28 -3.14 9.14
C ALA A 23 22.74 -1.74 8.74
N PRO A 24 22.29 -1.51 7.49
CA PRO A 24 21.42 -0.36 7.21
C PRO A 24 20.28 -0.33 8.24
N VAL A 25 19.95 0.85 8.76
CA VAL A 25 19.01 1.07 9.88
C VAL A 25 17.70 0.27 9.76
N LEU A 26 17.27 -0.03 8.53
CA LEU A 26 16.09 -0.83 8.22
C LEU A 26 16.22 -2.33 8.56
N ALA A 27 17.37 -2.95 8.31
CA ALA A 27 17.58 -4.39 8.55
C ALA A 27 17.76 -4.72 10.06
N GLN A 28 18.43 -3.84 10.81
CA GLN A 28 18.47 -3.94 12.28
C GLN A 28 17.07 -3.89 12.88
N GLY A 29 16.19 -3.05 12.32
CA GLY A 29 14.80 -2.95 12.75
C GLY A 29 14.02 -4.25 12.57
N ALA A 30 14.20 -4.94 11.45
CA ALA A 30 13.49 -6.20 11.16
C ALA A 30 13.91 -7.34 12.10
N TYR A 31 15.21 -7.52 12.31
CA TYR A 31 15.75 -8.53 13.22
C TYR A 31 15.32 -8.28 14.66
N ALA A 32 15.52 -7.06 15.18
CA ALA A 32 15.11 -6.71 16.54
C ALA A 32 13.59 -6.87 16.76
N THR A 33 12.78 -6.53 15.75
CA THR A 33 11.32 -6.73 15.80
C THR A 33 10.95 -8.21 15.86
N PHE A 34 11.63 -9.06 15.08
CA PHE A 34 11.42 -10.50 15.13
C PHE A 34 11.75 -11.08 16.51
N ILE A 35 12.93 -10.76 17.06
CA ILE A 35 13.36 -11.22 18.39
C ILE A 35 12.37 -10.78 19.46
N LYS A 36 11.99 -9.49 19.47
CA LYS A 36 11.02 -8.96 20.43
C LYS A 36 9.68 -9.69 20.36
N LYS A 37 9.16 -9.95 19.15
CA LYS A 37 7.89 -10.69 18.96
C LYS A 37 7.99 -12.13 19.43
N PHE A 38 9.08 -12.82 19.09
CA PHE A 38 9.30 -14.20 19.46
C PHE A 38 9.49 -14.37 20.97
N ASP A 39 10.34 -13.55 21.58
CA ASP A 39 10.62 -13.60 23.02
C ASP A 39 9.39 -13.25 23.85
N SER A 40 8.65 -12.21 23.48
CA SER A 40 7.39 -11.88 24.15
C SER A 40 6.38 -13.02 24.03
N ALA A 41 6.30 -13.70 22.90
CA ALA A 41 5.43 -14.87 22.74
C ALA A 41 5.90 -16.06 23.59
N LYS A 42 7.22 -16.28 23.69
CA LYS A 42 7.82 -17.32 24.53
C LYS A 42 7.56 -17.07 26.02
N GLU A 43 7.77 -15.85 26.50
CA GLU A 43 7.50 -15.44 27.89
C GLU A 43 6.03 -15.64 28.28
N LEU A 44 5.11 -15.44 27.33
CA LEU A 44 3.68 -15.66 27.52
C LEU A 44 3.23 -17.12 27.36
N GLY A 45 4.13 -18.04 27.00
CA GLY A 45 3.77 -19.41 26.64
C GLY A 45 2.87 -19.52 25.41
N ASP A 46 2.79 -18.49 24.56
CA ASP A 46 1.89 -18.44 23.40
C ASP A 46 2.54 -19.06 22.16
N ARG A 47 2.44 -20.39 22.07
CA ARG A 47 2.97 -21.19 20.96
C ARG A 47 2.49 -20.72 19.59
N LYS A 48 1.22 -20.32 19.47
CA LYS A 48 0.65 -19.84 18.20
C LYS A 48 1.29 -18.54 17.75
N ARG A 49 1.58 -17.62 18.68
CA ARG A 49 2.29 -16.37 18.37
C ARG A 49 3.76 -16.61 18.02
N MET A 50 4.43 -17.58 18.65
CA MET A 50 5.79 -17.97 18.26
C MET A 50 5.83 -18.48 16.82
N ILE A 51 4.92 -19.40 16.45
CA ILE A 51 4.76 -19.89 15.08
C ILE A 51 4.47 -18.76 14.09
N ARG A 52 3.58 -17.83 14.46
CA ARG A 52 3.29 -16.66 13.63
C ARG A 52 4.54 -15.79 13.42
N ALA A 53 5.34 -15.54 14.46
CA ALA A 53 6.58 -14.77 14.33
C ALA A 53 7.59 -15.43 13.37
N LEU A 54 7.69 -16.77 13.39
CA LEU A 54 8.50 -17.53 12.44
C LEU A 54 7.98 -17.38 11.00
N LYS A 55 6.66 -17.50 10.80
CA LYS A 55 6.01 -17.37 9.47
C LYS A 55 6.07 -15.97 8.90
N ASP A 56 5.98 -14.95 9.75
CA ASP A 56 6.07 -13.53 9.36
C ASP A 56 7.49 -13.16 8.91
N SER A 57 8.52 -13.76 9.53
CA SER A 57 9.93 -13.38 9.33
C SER A 57 10.88 -14.60 9.25
N PRO A 58 10.69 -15.54 8.31
CA PRO A 58 11.44 -16.80 8.29
C PRO A 58 12.96 -16.61 8.10
N GLN A 59 13.37 -15.59 7.34
CA GLN A 59 14.79 -15.28 7.16
C GLN A 59 15.45 -14.83 8.47
N MET A 60 14.78 -13.98 9.25
CA MET A 60 15.30 -13.53 10.55
C MET A 60 15.35 -14.68 11.55
N ALA A 61 14.41 -15.62 11.46
CA ALA A 61 14.41 -16.84 12.27
C ALA A 61 15.61 -17.74 11.97
N ILE A 62 15.92 -17.98 10.69
CA ILE A 62 17.11 -18.73 10.27
C ILE A 62 18.39 -18.05 10.76
N GLU A 63 18.51 -16.73 10.58
CA GLU A 63 19.68 -15.97 11.03
C GLU A 63 19.88 -16.03 12.55
N HIS A 64 18.80 -15.86 13.31
CA HIS A 64 18.84 -15.98 14.76
C HIS A 64 19.21 -17.40 15.19
N PHE A 65 18.66 -18.41 14.52
CA PHE A 65 18.98 -19.81 14.78
C PHE A 65 20.48 -20.09 14.57
N SER A 66 21.07 -19.65 13.46
CA SER A 66 22.52 -19.80 13.23
C SER A 66 23.35 -19.17 14.35
N LEU A 67 22.95 -17.97 14.83
CA LEU A 67 23.63 -17.31 15.95
C LEU A 67 23.52 -18.11 17.26
N LEU A 68 22.36 -18.72 17.52
CA LEU A 68 22.18 -19.59 18.69
C LEU A 68 23.07 -20.81 18.61
N VAL A 69 23.18 -21.46 17.44
CA VAL A 69 24.07 -22.62 17.27
C VAL A 69 25.53 -22.22 17.46
N ASP A 70 25.98 -21.13 16.85
CA ASP A 70 27.35 -20.64 17.06
C ASP A 70 27.62 -20.35 18.54
N THR A 71 26.66 -19.74 19.25
CA THR A 71 26.77 -19.45 20.68
C THR A 71 26.84 -20.73 21.51
N TYR A 72 26.00 -21.72 21.21
CA TYR A 72 25.99 -23.00 21.89
C TYR A 72 27.29 -23.77 21.68
N VAL A 73 27.71 -23.96 20.42
CA VAL A 73 28.90 -24.75 20.07
C VAL A 73 30.17 -24.11 20.62
N THR A 74 30.28 -22.77 20.56
CA THR A 74 31.52 -22.10 20.99
C THR A 74 31.59 -21.78 22.47
N ARG A 75 30.45 -21.57 23.14
CA ARG A 75 30.41 -21.14 24.55
C ARG A 75 29.82 -22.17 25.50
N GLY A 76 29.21 -23.23 24.99
CA GLY A 76 28.46 -24.19 25.81
C GLY A 76 27.25 -23.55 26.50
N ASP A 77 26.63 -22.52 25.92
CA ASP A 77 25.51 -21.81 26.54
C ASP A 77 24.24 -22.68 26.56
N ALA A 78 23.92 -23.26 27.71
CA ALA A 78 22.76 -24.13 27.89
C ALA A 78 21.43 -23.47 27.46
N LYS A 79 21.26 -22.16 27.66
CA LYS A 79 20.04 -21.44 27.26
C LYS A 79 19.93 -21.34 25.74
N ALA A 80 21.05 -21.24 25.04
CA ALA A 80 21.07 -21.32 23.58
C ALA A 80 20.66 -22.72 23.11
N GLY A 81 21.16 -23.78 23.76
CA GLY A 81 20.77 -25.17 23.51
C GLY A 81 19.26 -25.43 23.64
N GLU A 82 18.64 -25.00 24.75
CA GLU A 82 17.18 -25.09 24.94
C GLU A 82 16.41 -24.36 23.83
N ARG A 83 16.90 -23.19 23.43
CA ARG A 83 16.26 -22.35 22.40
C ARG A 83 16.41 -22.95 21.00
N ILE A 84 17.52 -23.63 20.70
CA ILE A 84 17.73 -24.38 19.46
C ILE A 84 16.66 -25.47 19.33
N LEU A 85 16.45 -26.28 20.37
CA LEU A 85 15.44 -27.34 20.38
C LEU A 85 14.03 -26.78 20.11
N LEU A 86 13.66 -25.70 20.79
CA LEU A 86 12.38 -25.02 20.58
C LEU A 86 12.22 -24.52 19.13
N PHE A 87 13.27 -23.91 18.56
CA PHE A 87 13.22 -23.43 17.17
C PHE A 87 13.01 -24.56 16.17
N LYS A 88 13.71 -25.69 16.32
CA LYS A 88 13.57 -26.86 15.44
C LYS A 88 12.15 -27.43 15.50
N GLU A 89 11.61 -27.59 16.70
CA GLU A 89 10.25 -28.07 16.91
C GLU A 89 9.22 -27.17 16.22
N LEU A 90 9.28 -25.86 16.49
CA LEU A 90 8.34 -24.89 15.92
C LEU A 90 8.53 -24.71 14.41
N TRP A 91 9.76 -24.84 13.90
CA TRP A 91 10.06 -24.76 12.47
C TRP A 91 9.48 -25.94 11.71
N LYS A 92 9.69 -27.16 12.23
CA LYS A 92 9.09 -28.38 11.68
C LYS A 92 7.56 -28.29 11.68
N GLU A 93 6.95 -27.80 12.77
CA GLU A 93 5.50 -27.56 12.82
C GLU A 93 5.05 -26.48 11.82
N SER A 94 5.84 -25.42 11.64
CA SER A 94 5.46 -24.28 10.80
C SER A 94 5.57 -24.57 9.30
N PHE A 95 6.59 -25.31 8.89
CA PHE A 95 7.01 -25.43 7.50
C PHE A 95 7.22 -26.87 7.02
N GLY A 96 7.22 -27.87 7.92
CA GLY A 96 7.50 -29.26 7.56
C GLY A 96 8.90 -29.48 6.98
N SER A 97 9.86 -28.63 7.35
CA SER A 97 11.18 -28.51 6.72
C SER A 97 12.29 -28.94 7.68
N SER A 98 13.31 -29.63 7.16
CA SER A 98 14.52 -30.03 7.92
C SER A 98 15.66 -29.00 7.85
N CYS A 99 15.37 -27.75 7.48
CA CYS A 99 16.38 -26.73 7.19
C CYS A 99 17.25 -26.41 8.41
N LEU A 100 16.64 -26.27 9.60
CA LEU A 100 17.36 -25.92 10.82
C LEU A 100 18.28 -27.04 11.30
N GLU A 101 17.90 -28.30 11.13
CA GLU A 101 18.76 -29.47 11.41
C GLU A 101 20.03 -29.44 10.56
N LYS A 102 19.90 -29.08 9.27
CA LYS A 102 21.04 -29.00 8.35
C LYS A 102 21.98 -27.85 8.72
N ILE A 103 21.43 -26.70 9.12
CA ILE A 103 22.20 -25.57 9.64
C ILE A 103 22.96 -25.96 10.90
N GLU A 104 22.27 -26.60 11.86
CA GLU A 104 22.87 -27.01 13.13
C GLU A 104 24.04 -27.97 12.90
N ARG A 105 23.82 -29.02 12.10
CA ARG A 105 24.86 -30.00 11.75
C ARG A 105 26.09 -29.31 11.18
N PHE A 106 25.88 -28.48 10.15
CA PHE A 106 26.95 -27.72 9.52
C PHE A 106 27.74 -26.87 10.55
N ARG A 107 27.03 -26.09 11.37
CA ARG A 107 27.67 -25.19 12.35
C ARG A 107 28.34 -25.93 13.51
N ALA A 108 27.92 -27.15 13.82
CA ALA A 108 28.56 -28.00 14.82
C ALA A 108 29.85 -28.65 14.28
N GLU A 109 29.91 -28.96 12.98
CA GLU A 109 31.00 -29.70 12.35
C GLU A 109 32.18 -28.81 11.91
N ILE A 110 31.95 -27.51 11.65
CA ILE A 110 33.03 -26.61 11.21
C ILE A 110 34.06 -26.29 12.31
N GLY A 111 35.34 -26.36 11.93
CA GLY A 111 36.48 -25.98 12.75
C GLY A 111 36.73 -24.47 12.81
N ASP A 112 37.78 -24.08 13.55
CA ASP A 112 38.11 -22.66 13.75
C ASP A 112 38.51 -21.95 12.45
N SER A 113 39.18 -22.66 11.53
CA SER A 113 39.59 -22.11 10.24
C SER A 113 38.38 -21.76 9.37
N GLU A 114 37.42 -22.67 9.25
CA GLU A 114 36.17 -22.47 8.53
C GLU A 114 35.31 -21.39 9.17
N ARG A 115 35.28 -21.29 10.51
CA ARG A 115 34.62 -20.19 11.21
C ARG A 115 35.25 -18.84 10.89
N GLN A 116 36.58 -18.76 10.86
CA GLN A 116 37.29 -17.54 10.46
C GLN A 116 36.98 -17.16 9.00
N ALA A 117 36.96 -18.15 8.10
CA ALA A 117 36.57 -17.95 6.71
C ALA A 117 35.13 -17.42 6.60
N LEU A 118 34.18 -18.02 7.34
CA LEU A 118 32.80 -17.56 7.41
C LEU A 118 32.68 -16.10 7.87
N PHE A 119 33.40 -15.71 8.93
CA PHE A 119 33.41 -14.30 9.37
C PHE A 119 33.90 -13.36 8.28
N GLN A 120 34.94 -13.77 7.56
CA GLN A 120 35.50 -12.98 6.47
C GLN A 120 34.53 -12.87 5.29
N ILE A 121 33.79 -13.93 4.95
CA ILE A 121 32.73 -13.92 3.95
C ILE A 121 31.61 -12.95 4.36
N ILE A 122 31.13 -13.01 5.61
CA ILE A 122 30.07 -12.10 6.10
C ILE A 122 30.51 -10.64 6.03
N LYS A 123 31.78 -10.35 6.38
CA LYS A 123 32.35 -9.00 6.27
C LYS A 123 32.39 -8.54 4.82
N ASN A 124 32.81 -9.39 3.90
CA ASN A 124 32.89 -9.08 2.48
C ASN A 124 31.50 -8.97 1.81
N TYR A 125 30.52 -9.77 2.24
CA TYR A 125 29.12 -9.65 1.83
C TYR A 125 28.61 -8.23 2.04
N ARG A 126 28.89 -7.62 3.20
CA ARG A 126 28.48 -6.23 3.46
C ARG A 126 29.19 -5.21 2.61
N LYS A 127 30.48 -5.42 2.33
CA LYS A 127 31.20 -4.56 1.38
C LYS A 127 30.56 -4.62 0.00
N ALA A 128 30.17 -5.81 -0.47
CA ALA A 128 29.44 -5.97 -1.72
C ALA A 128 28.07 -5.29 -1.70
N GLN A 129 27.32 -5.35 -0.59
CA GLN A 129 26.07 -4.59 -0.43
C GLN A 129 26.30 -3.07 -0.49
N GLY A 130 27.33 -2.57 0.19
CA GLY A 130 27.70 -1.16 0.16
C GLY A 130 28.09 -0.70 -1.25
N LEU A 131 28.88 -1.51 -1.95
CA LEU A 131 29.27 -1.27 -3.34
C LEU A 131 28.06 -1.20 -4.26
N TYR A 132 27.07 -2.09 -4.08
CA TYR A 132 25.81 -2.03 -4.83
C TYR A 132 25.05 -0.73 -4.58
N GLN A 133 24.87 -0.34 -3.31
CA GLN A 133 24.15 0.89 -2.96
C GLN A 133 24.84 2.14 -3.50
N GLN A 134 26.17 2.16 -3.46
CA GLN A 134 26.97 3.21 -4.11
C GLN A 134 26.73 3.25 -5.62
N GLY A 135 26.77 2.10 -6.30
CA GLY A 135 26.49 2.01 -7.73
C GLY A 135 25.08 2.46 -8.09
N VAL A 136 24.08 2.23 -7.24
CA VAL A 136 22.70 2.72 -7.44
C VAL A 136 22.64 4.24 -7.27
N SER A 137 23.17 4.78 -6.18
CA SER A 137 23.10 6.22 -5.89
C SER A 137 23.86 7.06 -6.91
N GLN A 138 24.98 6.55 -7.41
CA GLN A 138 25.82 7.22 -8.42
C GLN A 138 25.44 6.86 -9.86
N LYS A 139 24.41 6.04 -10.07
CA LYS A 139 23.99 5.54 -11.40
C LYS A 139 25.15 4.90 -12.20
N GLN A 140 26.01 4.16 -11.52
CA GLN A 140 27.18 3.48 -12.10
C GLN A 140 26.88 1.98 -12.31
N PRO A 141 26.49 1.56 -13.52
CA PRO A 141 26.13 0.16 -13.78
C PRO A 141 27.29 -0.82 -13.58
N GLU A 142 28.51 -0.40 -13.88
CA GLU A 142 29.70 -1.25 -13.69
C GLU A 142 29.96 -1.53 -12.20
N THR A 143 29.76 -0.53 -11.34
CA THR A 143 29.85 -0.69 -9.88
C THR A 143 28.79 -1.66 -9.36
N GLN A 144 27.56 -1.59 -9.88
CA GLN A 144 26.49 -2.55 -9.55
C GLN A 144 26.83 -3.96 -10.04
N PHE A 145 27.43 -4.08 -11.23
CA PHE A 145 27.84 -5.36 -11.81
C PHE A 145 28.96 -6.01 -11.00
N ASN A 146 29.97 -5.22 -10.60
CA ASN A 146 31.06 -5.69 -9.73
C ASN A 146 30.54 -6.14 -8.36
N ALA A 147 29.53 -5.46 -7.80
CA ALA A 147 28.86 -5.91 -6.59
C ALA A 147 28.16 -7.26 -6.77
N ALA A 148 27.49 -7.49 -7.91
CA ALA A 148 26.88 -8.78 -8.22
C ALA A 148 27.91 -9.90 -8.41
N LYS A 149 29.03 -9.64 -9.10
CA LYS A 149 30.16 -10.58 -9.22
C LYS A 149 30.74 -10.94 -7.86
N ALA A 150 30.95 -9.95 -6.99
CA ALA A 150 31.41 -10.18 -5.63
C ALA A 150 30.44 -11.07 -4.84
N MET A 151 29.12 -10.88 -5.01
CA MET A 151 28.12 -11.77 -4.39
C MET A 151 28.23 -13.21 -4.89
N ILE A 152 28.43 -13.45 -6.19
CA ILE A 152 28.60 -14.80 -6.73
C ILE A 152 29.86 -15.47 -6.17
N GLN A 153 31.00 -14.75 -6.15
CA GLN A 153 32.24 -15.26 -5.56
C GLN A 153 32.08 -15.61 -4.07
N LEU A 154 31.34 -14.79 -3.31
CA LEU A 154 31.05 -15.07 -1.90
C LEU A 154 30.13 -16.27 -1.71
N ALA A 155 29.26 -16.54 -2.69
CA ALA A 155 28.45 -17.75 -2.69
C ALA A 155 29.31 -19.00 -2.89
N GLU A 156 30.24 -18.98 -3.84
CA GLU A 156 31.19 -20.07 -4.09
C GLU A 156 32.06 -20.34 -2.85
N GLN A 157 32.60 -19.27 -2.24
CA GLN A 157 33.37 -19.39 -0.98
C GLN A 157 32.53 -19.95 0.17
N SER A 158 31.26 -19.54 0.28
CA SER A 158 30.35 -20.10 1.29
C SER A 158 30.08 -21.58 1.06
N GLU A 159 29.88 -21.97 -0.20
CA GLU A 159 29.64 -23.38 -0.56
C GLU A 159 30.87 -24.25 -0.29
N GLN A 160 32.08 -23.75 -0.58
CA GLN A 160 33.35 -24.44 -0.28
C GLN A 160 33.50 -24.76 1.21
N ILE A 161 33.08 -23.84 2.08
CA ILE A 161 33.10 -24.09 3.52
C ILE A 161 31.84 -24.81 4.02
N GLY A 162 30.88 -25.15 3.16
CA GLY A 162 29.65 -25.87 3.51
C GLY A 162 28.44 -25.01 3.93
N ASP A 163 28.55 -23.67 3.96
CA ASP A 163 27.45 -22.78 4.36
C ASP A 163 26.46 -22.53 3.21
N ARG A 164 25.57 -23.50 2.99
CA ARG A 164 24.53 -23.47 1.95
C ARG A 164 23.53 -22.31 2.15
N VAL A 165 23.32 -21.83 3.38
CA VAL A 165 22.38 -20.73 3.67
C VAL A 165 22.96 -19.39 3.25
N LEU A 166 24.22 -19.13 3.59
CA LEU A 166 24.88 -17.90 3.16
C LEU A 166 25.11 -17.91 1.64
N ALA A 167 25.47 -19.05 1.07
CA ALA A 167 25.61 -19.21 -0.37
C ALA A 167 24.32 -18.87 -1.12
N SER A 168 23.18 -19.42 -0.70
CA SER A 168 21.90 -19.14 -1.35
C SER A 168 21.50 -17.67 -1.23
N ARG A 169 21.73 -17.05 -0.07
CA ARG A 169 21.47 -15.62 0.13
C ARG A 169 22.29 -14.75 -0.81
N CYS A 170 23.59 -15.03 -0.94
CA CYS A 170 24.48 -14.33 -1.85
C CYS A 170 23.99 -14.43 -3.31
N LEU A 171 23.58 -15.63 -3.76
CA LEU A 171 23.07 -15.84 -5.12
C LEU A 171 21.75 -15.12 -5.39
N ARG A 172 20.82 -15.10 -4.43
CA ARG A 172 19.58 -14.33 -4.54
C ARG A 172 19.87 -12.85 -4.71
N ASP A 173 20.77 -12.30 -3.88
CA ASP A 173 21.11 -10.88 -3.93
C ASP A 173 21.87 -10.53 -5.21
N ALA A 174 22.78 -11.40 -5.68
CA ALA A 174 23.43 -11.26 -6.98
C ALA A 174 22.41 -11.16 -8.13
N ALA A 175 21.42 -12.06 -8.16
CA ALA A 175 20.36 -12.02 -9.15
C ALA A 175 19.53 -10.73 -9.06
N ALA A 176 19.16 -10.31 -7.85
CA ALA A 176 18.43 -9.07 -7.63
C ALA A 176 19.23 -7.81 -8.08
N TYR A 177 20.55 -7.81 -7.89
CA TYR A 177 21.43 -6.73 -8.33
C TYR A 177 21.51 -6.68 -9.86
N LEU A 178 21.78 -7.82 -10.51
CA LEU A 178 21.83 -7.95 -11.96
C LEU A 178 20.53 -7.51 -12.64
N ALA A 179 19.38 -7.83 -12.03
CA ALA A 179 18.06 -7.43 -12.53
C ALA A 179 17.88 -5.90 -12.64
N GLN A 180 18.57 -5.12 -11.79
CA GLN A 180 18.41 -3.66 -11.66
C GLN A 180 19.39 -2.87 -12.53
N ILE A 181 20.47 -3.48 -13.03
CA ILE A 181 21.48 -2.79 -13.83
C ILE A 181 20.90 -2.28 -15.15
N ARG A 182 21.25 -1.05 -15.54
CA ARG A 182 20.88 -0.43 -16.83
C ARG A 182 22.11 0.20 -17.50
N PRO A 183 22.32 0.03 -18.82
CA PRO A 183 21.52 -0.78 -19.75
C PRO A 183 21.66 -2.29 -19.46
N VAL A 184 20.65 -3.07 -19.83
CA VAL A 184 20.67 -4.53 -19.63
C VAL A 184 21.49 -5.19 -20.73
N LYS A 185 22.48 -6.00 -20.35
CA LYS A 185 23.29 -6.83 -21.25
C LYS A 185 22.86 -8.31 -21.20
N LYS A 186 23.17 -9.06 -22.26
CA LYS A 186 22.98 -10.53 -22.36
C LYS A 186 23.60 -11.26 -21.20
N GLU A 187 24.88 -11.00 -21.01
CA GLU A 187 25.69 -11.56 -19.95
C GLU A 187 25.05 -11.37 -18.57
N TYR A 188 24.48 -10.18 -18.29
CA TYR A 188 23.85 -9.91 -17.00
C TYR A 188 22.63 -10.81 -16.76
N LYS A 189 21.80 -11.02 -17.80
CA LYS A 189 20.62 -11.89 -17.72
C LYS A 189 20.98 -13.37 -17.63
N GLU A 190 22.04 -13.80 -18.31
CA GLU A 190 22.53 -15.18 -18.21
C GLU A 190 23.10 -15.45 -16.82
N MET A 191 23.92 -14.55 -16.29
CA MET A 191 24.41 -14.63 -14.90
C MET A 191 23.27 -14.60 -13.88
N GLU A 192 22.26 -13.76 -14.09
CA GLU A 192 21.07 -13.68 -13.23
C GLU A 192 20.30 -15.00 -13.21
N ARG A 193 20.10 -15.63 -14.38
CA ARG A 193 19.48 -16.95 -14.51
C ARG A 193 20.29 -18.00 -13.78
N ASP A 194 21.61 -18.02 -13.98
CA ASP A 194 22.48 -19.04 -13.42
C ASP A 194 22.57 -18.93 -11.90
N ALA A 195 22.63 -17.70 -11.36
CA ALA A 195 22.51 -17.44 -9.93
C ALA A 195 21.19 -17.96 -9.35
N LEU A 196 20.06 -17.73 -10.03
CA LEU A 196 18.75 -18.23 -9.60
C LEU A 196 18.61 -19.76 -9.69
N ARG A 197 19.30 -20.41 -10.63
CA ARG A 197 19.36 -21.89 -10.73
C ARG A 197 20.16 -22.50 -9.58
N GLN A 198 21.30 -21.91 -9.24
CA GLN A 198 22.09 -22.35 -8.09
C GLN A 198 21.32 -22.08 -6.79
N TYR A 199 20.71 -20.90 -6.64
CA TYR A 199 19.82 -20.57 -5.53
C TYR A 199 18.72 -21.62 -5.35
N ARG A 200 18.07 -22.05 -6.45
CA ARG A 200 17.05 -23.10 -6.43
C ARG A 200 17.61 -24.40 -5.85
N THR A 201 18.76 -24.82 -6.34
CA THR A 201 19.42 -26.08 -5.96
C THR A 201 19.76 -26.07 -4.47
N LEU A 202 20.41 -25.00 -3.99
CA LEU A 202 20.76 -24.86 -2.57
C LEU A 202 19.53 -24.84 -1.66
N HIS A 203 18.44 -24.19 -2.07
CA HIS A 203 17.19 -24.22 -1.29
C HIS A 203 16.53 -25.60 -1.26
N GLN A 204 16.64 -26.38 -2.34
CA GLN A 204 16.16 -27.77 -2.36
C GLN A 204 17.01 -28.65 -1.45
N GLU A 205 18.33 -28.51 -1.48
CA GLU A 205 19.26 -29.20 -0.58
C GLU A 205 19.04 -28.84 0.88
N LEU A 206 18.72 -27.58 1.18
CA LEU A 206 18.34 -27.13 2.53
C LEU A 206 16.95 -27.59 2.95
N ASP A 207 16.16 -28.20 2.06
CA ASP A 207 14.73 -28.48 2.27
C ASP A 207 13.94 -27.21 2.67
N TRP A 208 14.23 -26.09 2.01
CA TRP A 208 13.63 -24.79 2.29
C TRP A 208 12.96 -24.17 1.05
N THR A 209 11.89 -24.81 0.58
CA THR A 209 11.17 -24.41 -0.65
C THR A 209 9.80 -23.77 -0.40
N GLN A 210 9.32 -23.78 0.86
CA GLN A 210 7.98 -23.28 1.19
C GLN A 210 7.89 -21.76 1.35
N GLY A 211 9.03 -21.09 1.51
CA GLY A 211 9.13 -19.65 1.67
C GLY A 211 8.57 -18.86 0.48
N LEU A 212 7.92 -17.73 0.77
CA LEU A 212 7.36 -16.85 -0.26
C LEU A 212 8.44 -16.29 -1.19
N ASP A 213 9.63 -16.01 -0.65
CA ASP A 213 10.80 -15.55 -1.41
C ASP A 213 11.23 -16.57 -2.47
N PHE A 214 11.37 -17.84 -2.08
CA PHE A 214 11.68 -18.94 -3.01
C PHE A 214 10.63 -19.04 -4.12
N LYS A 215 9.34 -19.07 -3.76
CA LYS A 215 8.22 -19.17 -4.73
C LYS A 215 8.24 -18.02 -5.74
N ARG A 216 8.48 -16.79 -5.29
CA ARG A 216 8.59 -15.60 -6.16
C ARG A 216 9.78 -15.70 -7.11
N ASN A 217 10.96 -16.07 -6.60
CA ASN A 217 12.16 -16.24 -7.40
C ASN A 217 12.01 -17.36 -8.43
N MET A 218 11.28 -18.45 -8.12
CA MET A 218 11.05 -19.54 -9.08
C MET A 218 10.08 -19.15 -10.21
N ILE A 219 9.04 -18.37 -9.91
CA ILE A 219 8.17 -17.79 -10.95
C ILE A 219 8.99 -16.87 -11.86
N TYR A 220 9.84 -16.04 -11.26
CA TYR A 220 10.68 -15.12 -11.99
C TYR A 220 11.74 -15.83 -12.84
N LEU A 221 12.41 -16.87 -12.31
CA LEU A 221 13.37 -17.69 -13.05
C LEU A 221 12.74 -18.30 -14.31
N LYS A 222 11.52 -18.86 -14.20
CA LYS A 222 10.80 -19.39 -15.37
C LYS A 222 10.56 -18.33 -16.45
N SER A 223 10.17 -17.12 -16.04
CA SER A 223 10.00 -15.98 -16.94
C SER A 223 11.32 -15.57 -17.60
N LEU A 224 12.41 -15.51 -16.82
CA LEU A 224 13.74 -15.15 -17.30
C LEU A 224 14.31 -16.19 -18.28
N GLU A 225 14.14 -17.49 -18.01
CA GLU A 225 14.52 -18.57 -18.93
C GLU A 225 13.77 -18.48 -20.25
N HIS A 226 12.48 -18.14 -20.21
CA HIS A 226 11.68 -17.91 -21.40
C HIS A 226 12.18 -16.70 -22.21
N GLN A 227 12.47 -15.58 -21.55
CA GLN A 227 13.02 -14.38 -22.21
C GLN A 227 14.36 -14.66 -22.89
N LEU A 228 15.26 -15.37 -22.23
CA LEU A 228 16.56 -15.75 -22.78
C LEU A 228 16.42 -16.69 -23.99
N LYS A 229 15.50 -17.67 -23.94
CA LYS A 229 15.20 -18.55 -25.08
C LYS A 229 14.66 -17.78 -26.28
N GLN A 230 13.88 -16.72 -26.07
CA GLN A 230 13.35 -15.86 -27.12
C GLN A 230 14.33 -14.79 -27.61
N GLY A 231 15.57 -14.74 -27.09
CA GLY A 231 16.53 -13.69 -27.40
C GLY A 231 16.10 -12.29 -26.95
N GLN A 232 15.15 -12.19 -26.01
CA GLN A 232 14.64 -10.92 -25.46
C GLN A 232 15.59 -10.36 -24.41
N ILE A 233 16.75 -9.92 -24.86
CA ILE A 233 17.82 -9.45 -24.01
C ILE A 233 17.84 -7.94 -24.07
N GLY A 234 17.15 -7.34 -23.11
CA GLY A 234 17.10 -5.91 -22.96
C GLY A 234 15.95 -5.49 -22.06
N GLY A 235 16.28 -5.05 -20.85
CA GLY A 235 15.51 -4.05 -20.13
C GLY A 235 15.67 -2.65 -20.75
N GLY A 236 15.87 -2.55 -22.07
CA GLY A 236 15.58 -1.30 -22.76
C GLY A 236 14.07 -1.11 -22.65
N ALA A 237 13.61 -0.16 -21.84
CA ALA A 237 12.22 0.24 -21.63
C ALA A 237 11.19 -0.76 -22.20
N ALA A 238 11.17 -1.99 -21.69
CA ALA A 238 10.41 -3.11 -22.23
C ALA A 238 10.25 -3.20 -23.76
N LYS A 239 11.16 -2.73 -24.65
CA LYS A 239 10.88 -2.51 -26.10
C LYS A 239 9.46 -2.00 -26.34
N LYS A 240 8.90 -1.17 -25.43
CA LYS A 240 7.46 -0.87 -25.29
C LYS A 240 6.61 -1.99 -25.89
N LYS A 241 6.80 -3.27 -25.53
CA LYS A 241 6.35 -4.52 -26.19
C LYS A 241 5.27 -4.28 -27.25
N LYS A 242 5.51 -3.67 -28.43
CA LYS A 242 4.50 -2.95 -29.24
C LYS A 242 3.18 -2.69 -28.47
N ASN A 243 3.27 -2.02 -27.32
CA ASN A 243 2.34 -2.07 -26.19
C ASN A 243 1.22 -3.08 -26.38
N GLU A 244 1.57 -4.38 -26.31
CA GLU A 244 0.94 -5.50 -27.04
C GLU A 244 -0.53 -5.20 -27.05
N GLU A 245 -0.93 -4.64 -28.18
CA GLU A 245 -2.21 -3.97 -28.28
C GLU A 245 -3.18 -5.05 -27.85
N GLY A 246 -3.87 -4.86 -26.72
CA GLY A 246 -4.88 -5.81 -26.27
C GLY A 246 -5.71 -6.17 -27.50
N PRO A 247 -6.16 -7.41 -27.69
CA PRO A 247 -6.54 -7.96 -29.00
C PRO A 247 -7.63 -7.18 -29.77
N ALA A 248 -8.21 -6.14 -29.18
CA ALA A 248 -8.79 -5.01 -29.88
C ALA A 248 -7.88 -4.54 -31.02
N LYS A 249 -8.30 -4.88 -32.24
CA LYS A 249 -7.61 -4.44 -33.45
C LYS A 249 -7.94 -2.98 -33.67
N TYR A 250 -6.99 -2.23 -34.22
CA TYR A 250 -7.33 -0.90 -34.71
C TYR A 250 -8.02 -1.03 -36.04
N LEU A 251 -8.82 -0.01 -36.37
CA LEU A 251 -9.42 0.09 -37.68
C LEU A 251 -8.30 -0.06 -38.75
N PRO A 252 -8.42 -1.00 -39.70
CA PRO A 252 -7.38 -1.22 -40.70
C PRO A 252 -6.95 0.08 -41.40
N GLY A 253 -5.65 0.29 -41.53
CA GLY A 253 -5.10 1.52 -42.12
C GLY A 253 -5.09 2.75 -41.20
N SER A 254 -5.80 2.74 -40.07
CA SER A 254 -5.79 3.87 -39.13
C SER A 254 -4.39 4.08 -38.53
N LYS A 255 -4.03 5.34 -38.30
CA LYS A 255 -2.80 5.75 -37.61
C LYS A 255 -3.16 6.43 -36.30
N TRP A 256 -2.20 6.46 -35.37
CA TRP A 256 -2.31 7.36 -34.23
C TRP A 256 -2.33 8.79 -34.74
N GLN A 257 -3.28 9.55 -34.23
CA GLN A 257 -3.38 10.97 -34.46
C GLN A 257 -3.14 11.66 -33.13
N ASP A 258 -2.42 12.77 -33.19
CA ASP A 258 -1.85 13.44 -32.04
C ASP A 258 -2.54 14.80 -31.93
N PHE A 259 -3.07 15.11 -30.74
CA PHE A 259 -3.67 16.40 -30.43
C PHE A 259 -2.92 17.05 -29.29
N ASP A 260 -2.64 18.34 -29.44
CA ASP A 260 -2.01 19.12 -28.39
C ASP A 260 -2.95 19.23 -27.19
N MET A 261 -2.41 18.93 -26.03
CA MET A 261 -3.07 19.12 -24.76
C MET A 261 -2.70 20.49 -24.22
N LEU A 262 -3.72 21.31 -24.04
CA LEU A 262 -3.57 22.66 -23.52
C LEU A 262 -3.83 22.64 -22.01
N ILE A 263 -3.01 23.37 -21.27
CA ILE A 263 -3.19 23.55 -19.83
C ILE A 263 -4.21 24.67 -19.59
N SER A 264 -5.15 24.40 -18.71
CA SER A 264 -6.06 25.38 -18.14
C SER A 264 -6.06 25.26 -16.64
N LEU A 265 -6.44 26.33 -15.96
CA LEU A 265 -6.47 26.41 -14.52
C LEU A 265 -7.91 26.45 -14.01
N GLN A 266 -8.24 25.57 -13.07
CA GLN A 266 -9.50 25.61 -12.35
C GLN A 266 -9.58 26.92 -11.56
N LYS A 267 -10.65 27.70 -11.75
CA LYS A 267 -10.91 28.88 -10.89
C LYS A 267 -11.31 28.50 -9.46
N LYS A 268 -11.86 27.29 -9.28
CA LYS A 268 -12.27 26.72 -8.00
C LYS A 268 -12.11 25.20 -8.01
N PRO A 269 -11.84 24.55 -6.86
CA PRO A 269 -11.75 23.10 -6.80
C PRO A 269 -13.06 22.46 -7.27
N GLN A 270 -12.97 21.60 -8.28
CA GLN A 270 -14.11 20.77 -8.71
C GLN A 270 -14.09 19.42 -7.97
N PRO A 271 -15.25 18.84 -7.62
CA PRO A 271 -15.28 17.47 -7.11
C PRO A 271 -14.64 16.52 -8.11
N GLY A 272 -13.66 15.74 -7.65
CA GLY A 272 -13.13 14.58 -8.36
C GLY A 272 -13.82 13.29 -7.91
N ILE A 273 -13.34 12.17 -8.44
CA ILE A 273 -13.86 10.84 -8.15
C ILE A 273 -13.20 10.27 -6.88
N CYS A 274 -11.90 10.49 -6.73
CA CYS A 274 -11.08 10.00 -5.63
C CYS A 274 -11.11 10.95 -4.43
N LEU A 275 -10.79 10.42 -3.24
CA LEU A 275 -10.71 11.24 -2.02
C LEU A 275 -9.72 12.40 -2.10
N PRO A 276 -8.50 12.26 -2.68
CA PRO A 276 -7.57 13.38 -2.81
C PRO A 276 -8.12 14.57 -3.61
N SER A 277 -9.19 14.36 -4.39
CA SER A 277 -9.90 15.41 -5.13
C SER A 277 -11.33 15.66 -4.61
N SER A 278 -11.58 15.32 -3.34
CA SER A 278 -12.84 15.55 -2.65
C SER A 278 -13.27 17.03 -2.60
N VAL A 279 -14.55 17.25 -2.31
CA VAL A 279 -15.08 18.56 -1.90
C VAL A 279 -14.62 18.98 -0.51
N ASN A 280 -14.21 18.03 0.33
CA ASN A 280 -13.61 18.28 1.64
C ASN A 280 -12.09 18.44 1.48
N PRO A 281 -11.53 19.64 1.70
CA PRO A 281 -10.09 19.85 1.56
C PRO A 281 -9.22 19.05 2.52
N LEU A 282 -9.78 18.57 3.65
CA LEU A 282 -9.06 17.71 4.60
C LEU A 282 -8.82 16.29 4.05
N GLU A 283 -9.50 15.91 2.96
CA GLU A 283 -9.26 14.64 2.25
C GLU A 283 -8.21 14.77 1.15
N TRP A 284 -7.74 15.99 0.86
CA TRP A 284 -6.68 16.20 -0.13
C TRP A 284 -5.35 15.68 0.41
N ARG A 285 -4.30 15.72 -0.43
CA ARG A 285 -2.97 15.31 0.03
C ARG A 285 -2.46 16.28 1.09
N GLY A 286 -2.08 15.75 2.26
CA GLY A 286 -1.52 16.54 3.35
C GLY A 286 0.01 16.55 3.33
N VAL A 287 0.60 17.68 3.69
CA VAL A 287 2.03 17.83 3.99
C VAL A 287 2.20 18.45 5.37
N TRP A 288 3.07 17.84 6.15
CA TRP A 288 3.45 18.32 7.47
C TRP A 288 4.64 19.26 7.35
N LEU A 289 4.49 20.49 7.80
CA LEU A 289 5.53 21.52 7.80
C LEU A 289 6.04 21.71 9.23
N GLU A 290 7.31 21.36 9.47
CA GLU A 290 7.95 21.45 10.79
C GLU A 290 9.05 22.52 10.81
N GLY A 291 8.91 23.48 11.72
CA GLY A 291 9.81 24.60 11.90
C GLY A 291 9.93 25.45 10.64
N LYS A 292 11.17 25.85 10.34
CA LYS A 292 11.56 26.58 9.13
C LYS A 292 12.12 25.65 8.05
N LEU A 293 12.10 24.34 8.25
CA LEU A 293 12.65 23.41 7.26
C LEU A 293 11.69 23.28 6.09
N PRO A 294 12.20 23.31 4.85
CA PRO A 294 11.36 23.08 3.69
C PRO A 294 10.91 21.61 3.67
N SER A 295 9.67 21.37 3.25
CA SER A 295 9.10 20.05 3.07
C SER A 295 8.75 19.85 1.60
N GLN A 296 9.14 18.72 1.05
CA GLN A 296 8.84 18.38 -0.32
C GLN A 296 7.39 17.89 -0.44
N ILE A 297 6.64 18.40 -1.41
CA ILE A 297 5.41 17.75 -1.90
C ILE A 297 5.70 17.01 -3.20
N SER A 298 5.27 15.75 -3.26
CA SER A 298 5.33 14.94 -4.47
C SER A 298 4.19 15.37 -5.36
N PHE A 299 4.49 16.14 -6.42
CA PHE A 299 3.48 16.65 -7.36
C PHE A 299 3.77 16.32 -8.82
N PHE A 300 5.00 15.90 -9.13
CA PHE A 300 5.43 15.47 -10.45
C PHE A 300 6.38 14.28 -10.32
N GLN A 301 6.28 13.29 -11.22
CA GLN A 301 7.29 12.23 -11.34
C GLN A 301 8.70 12.82 -11.54
N ASP A 302 8.78 13.98 -12.20
CA ASP A 302 10.05 14.60 -12.60
C ASP A 302 10.32 15.99 -11.99
N GLY A 303 9.48 16.45 -11.07
CA GLY A 303 9.56 17.80 -10.48
C GLY A 303 9.24 17.79 -8.98
N LYS A 304 9.92 18.65 -8.22
CA LYS A 304 9.74 18.75 -6.77
C LYS A 304 9.25 20.14 -6.43
N ILE A 305 8.09 20.24 -5.78
CA ILE A 305 7.68 21.49 -5.15
C ILE A 305 8.11 21.39 -3.68
N TRP A 306 8.78 22.43 -3.21
CA TRP A 306 9.21 22.55 -1.82
C TRP A 306 8.42 23.65 -1.16
N LEU A 307 7.86 23.35 0.00
CA LEU A 307 7.08 24.27 0.82
C LEU A 307 7.86 24.65 2.07
N LYS A 308 7.86 25.92 2.44
CA LYS A 308 8.51 26.40 3.65
C LYS A 308 7.55 27.26 4.45
N ARG A 309 7.52 27.03 5.76
CA ARG A 309 6.85 27.94 6.69
C ARG A 309 7.89 28.92 7.25
N LEU A 310 7.64 30.21 7.07
CA LEU A 310 8.50 31.29 7.57
C LEU A 310 7.89 32.01 8.78
N GLY A 311 6.57 31.97 8.91
CA GLY A 311 5.84 32.61 10.00
C GLY A 311 4.43 32.07 10.12
N ALA A 312 3.57 32.79 10.84
CA ALA A 312 2.21 32.32 11.13
C ALA A 312 1.28 32.22 9.97
N ASN A 313 1.38 33.24 9.13
CA ASN A 313 0.64 33.36 7.90
C ASN A 313 1.61 33.60 6.73
N ASP A 314 2.88 33.20 6.88
CA ASP A 314 3.88 33.27 5.82
C ASP A 314 4.34 31.86 5.46
N TYR A 315 3.71 31.33 4.43
CA TYR A 315 4.04 30.06 3.80
C TYR A 315 4.49 30.36 2.38
N ARG A 316 5.55 29.69 1.96
CA ARG A 316 6.18 29.93 0.66
C ARG A 316 6.50 28.62 -0.03
N TYR A 317 6.71 28.70 -1.34
CA TYR A 317 7.03 27.56 -2.17
C TYR A 317 8.06 27.88 -3.24
N GLY A 318 8.69 26.83 -3.77
CA GLY A 318 9.64 26.88 -4.87
C GLY A 318 9.82 25.52 -5.54
N VAL A 319 10.63 25.49 -6.59
CA VAL A 319 10.89 24.31 -7.44
C VAL A 319 12.14 23.52 -7.04
N SER A 320 12.87 24.06 -6.08
CA SER A 320 14.02 23.43 -5.46
C SER A 320 13.98 23.69 -3.95
N GLU A 321 14.77 22.94 -3.20
CA GLU A 321 14.88 23.14 -1.76
C GLU A 321 15.44 24.53 -1.42
N ALA A 322 16.42 24.99 -2.20
CA ALA A 322 16.99 26.33 -2.10
C ALA A 322 15.94 27.43 -2.40
N ASP A 323 15.05 27.16 -3.36
CA ASP A 323 14.00 28.10 -3.78
C ASP A 323 12.75 28.05 -2.92
N ALA A 324 12.67 27.23 -1.87
CA ALA A 324 11.46 27.00 -1.08
C ALA A 324 10.86 28.25 -0.39
N GLY A 325 11.42 29.44 -0.60
CA GLY A 325 10.93 30.74 -0.16
C GLY A 325 10.54 31.73 -1.27
N LYS A 326 10.61 31.32 -2.54
CA LYS A 326 10.52 32.23 -3.71
C LYS A 326 9.11 32.81 -3.89
N TYR A 327 8.10 31.96 -3.86
CA TYR A 327 6.71 32.36 -4.10
C TYR A 327 5.90 32.28 -2.81
N LYS A 328 5.08 33.28 -2.52
CA LYS A 328 4.21 33.29 -1.35
C LYS A 328 2.91 32.55 -1.62
N LEU A 329 2.50 31.65 -0.71
CA LEU A 329 1.18 31.03 -0.76
C LEU A 329 0.12 32.05 -0.35
N ALA A 330 -0.94 32.14 -1.14
CA ALA A 330 -2.11 32.93 -0.77
C ALA A 330 -2.83 32.23 0.40
N MET A 331 -2.93 32.93 1.51
CA MET A 331 -3.55 32.42 2.73
C MET A 331 -5.01 32.86 2.79
N ALA A 332 -5.93 31.91 2.72
CA ALA A 332 -7.36 32.19 2.83
C ALA A 332 -8.07 31.06 3.59
N SER A 333 -9.24 31.37 4.16
CA SER A 333 -10.14 30.38 4.77
C SER A 333 -10.80 29.44 3.77
N LYS A 334 -10.57 29.67 2.47
CA LYS A 334 -11.02 28.85 1.36
C LYS A 334 -9.79 28.36 0.60
N PRO A 335 -9.90 27.26 -0.16
CA PRO A 335 -8.80 26.82 -1.00
C PRO A 335 -8.28 27.92 -1.91
N SER A 336 -6.98 28.14 -1.85
CA SER A 336 -6.26 29.15 -2.63
C SER A 336 -5.62 28.50 -3.84
N GLN A 337 -5.79 29.11 -5.00
CA GLN A 337 -5.06 28.71 -6.19
C GLN A 337 -3.63 29.24 -6.13
N CYS A 338 -2.68 28.38 -6.44
CA CYS A 338 -1.27 28.68 -6.58
C CYS A 338 -0.81 28.27 -7.98
N TYR A 339 0.22 28.94 -8.47
CA TYR A 339 0.70 28.78 -9.84
C TYR A 339 2.22 28.81 -9.87
N LEU A 340 2.80 28.01 -10.76
CA LEU A 340 4.24 27.91 -10.90
C LEU A 340 4.59 27.78 -12.38
N LYS A 341 5.65 28.48 -12.76
CA LYS A 341 6.35 28.31 -14.04
C LYS A 341 7.77 27.87 -13.75
N TYR A 342 8.26 26.86 -14.46
CA TYR A 342 9.63 26.40 -14.30
C TYR A 342 10.16 25.78 -15.59
N GLU A 343 11.47 25.88 -15.78
CA GLU A 343 12.12 25.28 -16.94
C GLU A 343 12.51 23.82 -16.66
N LYS A 344 12.22 22.94 -17.60
CA LYS A 344 12.59 21.52 -17.56
C LYS A 344 13.08 21.09 -18.94
N GLY A 345 14.35 20.71 -19.05
CA GLY A 345 14.92 20.19 -20.30
C GLY A 345 14.84 21.17 -21.47
N GLY A 346 14.90 22.48 -21.21
CA GLY A 346 14.76 23.53 -22.22
C GLY A 346 13.33 23.99 -22.51
N TYR A 347 12.33 23.45 -21.79
CA TYR A 347 10.91 23.80 -21.96
C TYR A 347 10.33 24.45 -20.71
N GLU A 348 9.51 25.48 -20.87
CA GLU A 348 8.75 26.08 -19.77
C GLU A 348 7.52 25.21 -19.45
N VAL A 349 7.43 24.72 -18.22
CA VAL A 349 6.29 23.98 -17.70
C VAL A 349 5.46 24.90 -16.82
N GLU A 350 4.20 25.07 -17.18
CA GLU A 350 3.21 25.79 -16.38
C GLU A 350 2.37 24.83 -15.55
N TYR A 351 2.11 25.14 -14.28
CA TYR A 351 1.26 24.31 -13.46
C TYR A 351 0.57 25.05 -12.31
N GLY A 352 -0.69 24.71 -12.06
CA GLY A 352 -1.45 25.22 -10.92
C GLY A 352 -1.89 24.12 -9.95
N PHE A 353 -1.90 24.46 -8.67
CA PHE A 353 -2.40 23.61 -7.60
C PHE A 353 -3.23 24.42 -6.63
N PHE A 354 -4.18 23.77 -5.96
CA PHE A 354 -4.87 24.36 -4.83
C PHE A 354 -4.14 24.02 -3.54
N THR A 355 -4.12 24.97 -2.62
CA THR A 355 -3.72 24.74 -1.23
C THR A 355 -4.87 25.08 -0.30
N TYR A 356 -4.93 24.40 0.83
CA TYR A 356 -5.84 24.67 1.92
C TYR A 356 -5.05 24.62 3.22
N LEU A 357 -5.02 25.75 3.93
CA LEU A 357 -4.54 25.77 5.31
C LEU A 357 -5.75 25.73 6.24
N PRO A 358 -5.95 24.62 6.97
CA PRO A 358 -7.03 24.50 7.92
C PRO A 358 -6.82 25.41 9.14
N THR A 359 -7.91 25.65 9.85
CA THR A 359 -7.99 26.47 11.06
C THR A 359 -7.99 25.61 12.34
N ASP A 360 -8.14 26.24 13.49
CA ASP A 360 -8.27 25.56 14.79
C ASP A 360 -9.66 24.92 15.02
N ARG A 361 -10.61 25.13 14.10
CA ARG A 361 -12.00 24.65 14.18
C ARG A 361 -12.48 24.05 12.85
N GLU A 362 -11.84 22.95 12.45
CA GLU A 362 -12.26 22.20 11.28
C GLU A 362 -13.28 21.12 11.63
N VAL A 363 -14.37 21.03 10.88
CA VAL A 363 -15.30 19.89 11.03
C VAL A 363 -14.85 18.78 10.10
N ALA A 364 -14.39 17.67 10.68
CA ALA A 364 -14.05 16.45 9.99
C ALA A 364 -14.96 15.32 10.48
N ASN A 365 -15.75 14.73 9.58
CA ASN A 365 -16.59 13.56 9.87
C ASN A 365 -17.60 13.76 11.02
N GLY A 366 -18.01 15.02 11.26
CA GLY A 366 -18.89 15.39 12.37
C GLY A 366 -18.16 15.70 13.68
N THR A 367 -16.83 15.58 13.71
CA THR A 367 -15.97 15.91 14.85
C THR A 367 -15.22 17.22 14.60
N MET A 368 -15.18 18.10 15.59
CA MET A 368 -14.37 19.33 15.52
C MET A 368 -12.90 18.99 15.77
N LEU A 369 -12.01 19.30 14.83
CA LEU A 369 -10.57 19.08 14.91
C LEU A 369 -9.83 20.40 14.93
N ASN A 370 -8.77 20.48 15.74
CA ASN A 370 -7.84 21.60 15.73
C ASN A 370 -6.66 21.27 14.81
N TYR A 371 -6.62 21.93 13.65
CA TYR A 371 -5.48 21.92 12.72
C TYR A 371 -4.76 23.27 12.68
N GLY A 372 -5.06 24.15 13.63
CA GLY A 372 -4.42 25.44 13.76
C GLY A 372 -2.91 25.26 13.83
N PRO A 373 -2.11 26.09 13.12
CA PRO A 373 -0.67 26.03 13.22
C PRO A 373 -0.21 26.16 14.67
N THR A 374 0.65 25.26 15.14
CA THR A 374 1.22 25.33 16.48
C THR A 374 2.39 26.31 16.53
N TRP A 375 2.54 26.97 17.68
CA TRP A 375 3.58 27.96 17.99
C TRP A 375 4.42 27.52 19.20
N GLY A 376 5.64 28.06 19.32
CA GLY A 376 6.54 27.79 20.44
C GLY A 376 7.50 26.62 20.16
N GLN A 377 7.72 25.75 21.15
CA GLN A 377 8.75 24.70 21.10
C GLN A 377 8.56 23.69 19.95
N ARG A 378 7.33 23.52 19.46
CA ARG A 378 7.03 22.76 18.24
C ARG A 378 6.23 23.64 17.28
N THR A 379 6.94 24.32 16.38
CA THR A 379 6.31 25.09 15.31
C THR A 379 5.91 24.14 14.20
N SER A 380 4.64 23.77 14.08
CA SER A 380 4.18 22.83 13.05
C SER A 380 2.83 23.21 12.43
N ALA A 381 2.62 22.84 11.17
CA ALA A 381 1.38 23.11 10.44
C ALA A 381 1.08 21.97 9.46
N SER A 382 -0.20 21.67 9.25
CA SER A 382 -0.65 20.77 8.18
C SER A 382 -1.19 21.60 7.04
N LEU A 383 -0.65 21.43 5.84
CA LEU A 383 -1.19 22.04 4.63
C LEU A 383 -1.75 20.94 3.74
N PHE A 384 -2.91 21.18 3.14
CA PHE A 384 -3.55 20.25 2.21
C PHE A 384 -3.49 20.79 0.79
N PHE A 385 -3.29 19.93 -0.20
CA PHE A 385 -3.08 20.35 -1.57
C PHE A 385 -3.60 19.33 -2.59
N ARG A 386 -3.97 19.82 -3.78
CA ARG A 386 -4.44 19.03 -4.93
C ARG A 386 -4.22 19.78 -6.24
N SER A 387 -4.37 19.09 -7.37
CA SER A 387 -4.18 19.73 -8.67
C SER A 387 -5.28 20.77 -8.95
N ALA A 388 -4.86 21.90 -9.52
CA ALA A 388 -5.75 22.90 -10.13
C ALA A 388 -5.60 22.91 -11.66
N SER A 389 -4.56 22.28 -12.20
CA SER A 389 -4.36 22.10 -13.63
C SER A 389 -5.41 21.14 -14.20
N ILE A 390 -6.11 21.59 -15.23
CA ILE A 390 -6.87 20.75 -16.15
C ILE A 390 -6.09 20.74 -17.45
N LEU A 391 -5.91 19.56 -18.01
CA LEU A 391 -5.43 19.44 -19.37
C LEU A 391 -6.63 19.20 -20.27
N TYR A 392 -6.70 19.87 -21.42
CA TYR A 392 -7.78 19.67 -22.36
C TYR A 392 -7.27 19.48 -23.78
N ALA A 393 -7.99 18.66 -24.54
CA ALA A 393 -7.80 18.44 -25.96
C ALA A 393 -9.18 18.34 -26.61
N GLU A 394 -9.26 18.62 -27.91
CA GLU A 394 -10.48 18.47 -28.69
C GLU A 394 -10.26 17.39 -29.75
N ILE A 395 -11.10 16.35 -29.73
CA ILE A 395 -11.07 15.25 -30.68
C ILE A 395 -12.39 15.26 -31.43
N GLU A 396 -12.36 15.45 -32.75
CA GLU A 396 -13.56 15.39 -33.59
C GLU A 396 -14.71 16.30 -33.10
N GLY A 397 -14.38 17.49 -32.58
CA GLY A 397 -15.35 18.45 -32.01
C GLY A 397 -15.80 18.12 -30.58
N GLU A 398 -15.37 16.99 -30.01
CA GLU A 398 -15.63 16.62 -28.62
C GLU A 398 -14.46 17.02 -27.72
N LYS A 399 -14.74 17.86 -26.73
CA LYS A 399 -13.75 18.30 -25.75
C LYS A 399 -13.50 17.23 -24.69
N PHE A 400 -12.23 16.92 -24.45
CA PHE A 400 -11.77 16.10 -23.34
C PHE A 400 -11.11 16.99 -22.29
N GLU A 401 -11.44 16.81 -21.01
CA GLU A 401 -10.78 17.50 -19.89
C GLU A 401 -10.25 16.49 -18.88
N PHE A 402 -8.95 16.46 -18.65
CA PHE A 402 -8.27 15.56 -17.72
C PHE A 402 -7.90 16.29 -16.43
N LEU A 403 -8.02 15.58 -15.32
CA LEU A 403 -7.60 16.05 -14.00
C LEU A 403 -6.70 14.99 -13.35
N ASP A 404 -5.51 15.45 -12.97
CA ASP A 404 -4.55 14.70 -12.17
C ASP A 404 -5.06 14.62 -10.71
N GLU A 405 -5.84 13.58 -10.41
CA GLU A 405 -6.38 13.40 -9.06
C GLU A 405 -5.40 12.71 -8.13
N ASN A 406 -4.46 11.95 -8.68
CA ASN A 406 -3.42 11.32 -7.89
C ASN A 406 -2.28 12.30 -7.57
N ALA A 407 -2.25 13.49 -8.18
CA ALA A 407 -1.24 14.51 -7.95
C ALA A 407 0.19 14.00 -8.15
N ASN A 408 0.41 13.16 -9.15
CA ASN A 408 1.73 12.68 -9.55
C ASN A 408 2.29 13.43 -10.76
N GLY A 409 1.53 14.38 -11.30
CA GLY A 409 1.92 15.25 -12.39
C GLY A 409 1.85 14.60 -13.77
N VAL A 410 1.29 13.39 -13.87
CA VAL A 410 1.07 12.67 -15.13
C VAL A 410 -0.40 12.31 -15.20
N VAL A 411 -1.11 12.86 -16.18
CA VAL A 411 -2.50 12.44 -16.42
C VAL A 411 -2.56 11.27 -17.37
N GLY A 412 -3.64 10.50 -17.25
CA GLY A 412 -3.92 9.42 -18.19
C GLY A 412 -3.13 8.15 -17.87
N GLU A 413 -2.67 8.03 -16.63
CA GLU A 413 -2.11 6.80 -16.13
C GLU A 413 -3.20 5.74 -15.98
N ALA A 414 -2.86 4.49 -16.30
CA ALA A 414 -3.78 3.38 -16.09
C ALA A 414 -4.07 3.25 -14.58
N TRP A 415 -5.30 2.90 -14.22
CA TRP A 415 -5.72 2.79 -12.81
C TRP A 415 -4.82 1.87 -11.94
N ASN A 416 -4.02 1.00 -12.56
CA ASN A 416 -3.11 0.06 -11.89
C ASN A 416 -1.63 0.45 -11.95
N SER A 417 -1.24 1.60 -12.52
CA SER A 417 0.18 1.98 -12.65
C SER A 417 0.76 2.61 -11.40
N THR A 418 -0.04 3.37 -10.65
CA THR A 418 0.42 4.02 -9.42
C THR A 418 -0.08 3.23 -8.20
N PRO A 419 0.81 2.86 -7.24
CA PRO A 419 0.36 2.29 -5.98
C PRO A 419 -0.64 3.27 -5.35
N GLY A 420 -1.85 2.78 -5.10
CA GLY A 420 -2.90 3.57 -4.46
C GLY A 420 -2.43 4.19 -3.13
N THR A 421 -3.16 5.17 -2.62
CA THR A 421 -2.85 5.74 -1.30
C THR A 421 -3.15 4.71 -0.22
N GLY A 422 -2.18 4.46 0.66
CA GLY A 422 -2.39 3.62 1.82
C GLY A 422 -3.44 4.26 2.75
N ASP A 423 -4.54 3.56 2.99
CA ASP A 423 -5.63 4.02 3.83
C ASP A 423 -5.85 3.07 5.02
N PHE A 424 -5.65 3.61 6.22
CA PHE A 424 -5.85 2.88 7.48
C PHE A 424 -7.33 2.57 7.76
N ARG A 425 -8.27 3.29 7.12
CA ARG A 425 -9.72 3.12 7.32
C ARG A 425 -10.27 1.83 6.73
N PHE A 426 -9.48 1.14 5.90
CA PHE A 426 -9.85 -0.10 5.23
C PHE A 426 -9.01 -1.31 5.67
N GLY A 427 -8.09 -1.09 6.60
CA GLY A 427 -7.23 -2.10 7.20
C GLY A 427 -7.98 -3.17 7.99
N SER A 428 -7.27 -4.25 8.33
CA SER A 428 -7.62 -5.10 9.47
C SER A 428 -7.26 -4.40 10.78
N GLY A 429 -7.80 -3.19 11.01
CA GLY A 429 -7.49 -2.30 12.12
C GLY A 429 -6.44 -1.23 11.80
N TRP A 430 -6.09 -0.45 12.82
CA TRP A 430 -5.11 0.66 12.75
C TRP A 430 -3.67 0.23 12.39
N GLU A 431 -3.41 -1.07 12.19
CA GLU A 431 -2.09 -1.65 11.95
C GLU A 431 -1.68 -1.65 10.48
N GLN A 432 -2.64 -1.85 9.59
CA GLN A 432 -2.38 -2.13 8.18
C GLN A 432 -3.20 -1.19 7.30
N ALA A 433 -2.53 -0.27 6.61
CA ALA A 433 -3.17 0.47 5.54
C ALA A 433 -3.48 -0.47 4.35
N VAL A 434 -4.64 -0.31 3.74
CA VAL A 434 -4.99 -0.96 2.46
C VAL A 434 -4.77 0.05 1.34
N GLY A 435 -4.20 -0.38 0.23
CA GLY A 435 -4.07 0.47 -0.95
C GLY A 435 -5.45 0.80 -1.52
N VAL A 436 -5.82 2.07 -1.50
CA VAL A 436 -7.03 2.59 -2.15
C VAL A 436 -6.64 3.10 -3.53
N PRO A 437 -7.27 2.63 -4.61
CA PRO A 437 -6.99 3.15 -5.95
C PRO A 437 -7.16 4.66 -6.00
N VAL A 438 -6.19 5.35 -6.61
CA VAL A 438 -6.31 6.76 -6.97
C VAL A 438 -6.00 6.84 -8.45
N PHE A 439 -6.96 7.27 -9.23
CA PHE A 439 -6.88 7.35 -10.67
C PHE A 439 -7.24 8.76 -11.12
N ASP A 440 -6.68 9.17 -12.24
CA ASP A 440 -7.06 10.42 -12.88
C ASP A 440 -8.50 10.36 -13.36
N SER A 441 -9.11 11.52 -13.51
CA SER A 441 -10.45 11.62 -14.09
C SER A 441 -10.44 12.39 -15.40
N MET A 442 -11.44 12.12 -16.22
CA MET A 442 -11.71 12.82 -17.45
C MET A 442 -13.15 13.33 -17.49
N LYS A 443 -13.41 14.37 -18.27
CA LYS A 443 -14.74 14.73 -18.77
C LYS A 443 -14.74 14.62 -20.27
N ARG A 444 -15.89 14.26 -20.82
CA ARG A 444 -16.11 14.14 -22.25
C ARG A 444 -17.26 15.06 -22.67
N GLY A 445 -17.04 15.85 -23.71
CA GLY A 445 -18.00 16.80 -24.27
C GLY A 445 -18.51 17.79 -23.22
N ARG A 446 -19.84 17.92 -23.15
CA ARG A 446 -20.53 18.84 -22.21
C ARG A 446 -20.88 18.19 -20.87
N SER A 447 -20.41 16.97 -20.60
CA SER A 447 -20.75 16.26 -19.37
C SER A 447 -20.24 17.02 -18.15
N LYS A 448 -21.13 17.22 -17.17
CA LYS A 448 -20.76 17.75 -15.86
C LYS A 448 -20.17 16.66 -14.95
N HIS A 449 -20.45 15.39 -15.27
CA HIS A 449 -20.02 14.22 -14.52
C HIS A 449 -18.59 13.84 -14.93
N ARG A 450 -17.73 13.58 -13.94
CA ARG A 450 -16.36 13.10 -14.19
C ARG A 450 -16.36 11.59 -14.31
N LEU A 451 -15.56 11.07 -15.22
CA LEU A 451 -15.37 9.64 -15.44
C LEU A 451 -13.95 9.25 -15.03
N PRO A 452 -13.72 8.03 -14.55
CA PRO A 452 -12.35 7.54 -14.38
C PRO A 452 -11.64 7.64 -15.74
N PHE A 453 -10.37 8.03 -15.74
CA PHE A 453 -9.61 7.97 -16.98
C PHE A 453 -9.61 6.54 -17.51
N SER A 454 -9.97 6.41 -18.79
CA SER A 454 -10.03 5.13 -19.48
C SER A 454 -9.16 5.19 -20.72
N SER A 455 -8.33 4.17 -20.92
CA SER A 455 -7.59 4.02 -22.18
C SER A 455 -8.50 3.71 -23.37
N TYR A 456 -9.75 3.33 -23.11
CA TYR A 456 -10.75 2.94 -24.09
C TYR A 456 -12.01 3.77 -23.88
N VAL A 457 -12.37 4.57 -24.88
CA VAL A 457 -13.53 5.45 -24.81
C VAL A 457 -14.36 5.29 -26.08
N LYS A 458 -15.66 5.51 -25.95
CA LYS A 458 -16.55 5.65 -27.08
C LYS A 458 -16.69 7.14 -27.43
N VAL A 459 -16.55 7.52 -28.69
CA VAL A 459 -16.79 8.88 -29.20
C VAL A 459 -17.69 8.73 -30.41
N GLY A 460 -18.84 9.40 -30.39
CA GLY A 460 -19.94 9.06 -31.28
C GLY A 460 -20.28 7.57 -31.18
N ASP A 461 -20.26 6.87 -32.31
CA ASP A 461 -20.55 5.44 -32.41
C ASP A 461 -19.30 4.53 -32.40
N HIS A 462 -18.10 5.11 -32.28
CA HIS A 462 -16.86 4.37 -32.43
C HIS A 462 -16.10 4.22 -31.11
N TRP A 463 -15.59 3.01 -30.86
CA TRP A 463 -14.60 2.79 -29.81
C TRP A 463 -13.23 3.25 -30.31
N MET A 464 -12.48 3.91 -29.43
CA MET A 464 -11.13 4.35 -29.70
C MET A 464 -10.24 4.14 -28.48
N ARG A 465 -8.94 4.08 -28.76
CA ARG A 465 -7.91 4.02 -27.73
C ARG A 465 -7.27 5.39 -27.54
N LEU A 466 -7.20 5.83 -26.29
CA LEU A 466 -6.52 7.05 -25.88
C LEU A 466 -5.17 6.75 -25.23
N ARG A 467 -4.20 7.65 -25.42
CA ARG A 467 -2.94 7.68 -24.67
C ARG A 467 -2.47 9.11 -24.49
N VAL A 468 -2.12 9.46 -23.27
CA VAL A 468 -1.39 10.70 -22.99
C VAL A 468 0.11 10.41 -23.17
N THR A 469 0.81 11.26 -23.91
CA THR A 469 2.26 11.16 -24.17
C THR A 469 2.94 12.52 -24.07
N GLY A 470 4.28 12.54 -24.14
CA GLY A 470 5.04 13.79 -24.09
C GLY A 470 4.85 14.53 -22.77
N ASN A 471 4.86 13.86 -21.62
CA ASN A 471 4.66 14.52 -20.31
C ASN A 471 3.40 15.41 -20.22
N ASN A 472 2.28 14.91 -20.73
CA ASN A 472 1.00 15.62 -20.81
C ASN A 472 0.87 16.65 -21.94
N GLU A 473 1.79 16.68 -22.90
CA GLU A 473 1.72 17.58 -24.07
C GLU A 473 0.76 17.06 -25.15
N THR A 474 0.62 15.75 -25.29
CA THR A 474 -0.11 15.18 -26.43
C THR A 474 -1.11 14.12 -25.99
N LEU A 475 -2.36 14.29 -26.41
CA LEU A 475 -3.37 13.24 -26.39
C LEU A 475 -3.34 12.52 -27.74
N ARG A 476 -2.90 11.28 -27.72
CA ARG A 476 -2.94 10.41 -28.89
C ARG A 476 -4.24 9.64 -28.90
N TYR A 477 -4.88 9.59 -30.06
CA TYR A 477 -6.06 8.76 -30.27
C TYR A 477 -5.88 7.84 -31.48
N ARG A 478 -6.54 6.69 -31.44
CA ARG A 478 -6.63 5.79 -32.59
C ARG A 478 -7.95 4.99 -32.56
N PRO A 479 -8.76 5.04 -33.62
CA PRO A 479 -9.99 4.25 -33.72
C PRO A 479 -9.73 2.75 -33.64
N LEU A 480 -10.63 2.03 -32.98
CA LEU A 480 -10.64 0.57 -32.93
C LEU A 480 -11.52 0.02 -34.05
N ASP A 481 -11.18 -1.18 -34.52
CA ASP A 481 -11.96 -1.89 -35.53
C ASP A 481 -13.31 -2.29 -34.90
N PRO A 482 -14.45 -1.80 -35.43
CA PRO A 482 -15.78 -2.14 -34.90
C PRO A 482 -16.05 -3.65 -34.89
N ALA A 483 -15.47 -4.42 -35.81
CA ALA A 483 -15.59 -5.87 -35.81
C ALA A 483 -14.82 -6.54 -34.66
N SER A 484 -13.83 -5.87 -34.10
CA SER A 484 -12.99 -6.37 -33.00
C SER A 484 -13.47 -5.95 -31.61
N VAL A 485 -14.30 -4.91 -31.52
CA VAL A 485 -14.81 -4.39 -30.24
C VAL A 485 -16.33 -4.47 -30.22
N GLN A 486 -16.84 -5.61 -29.78
CA GLN A 486 -18.25 -5.77 -29.50
C GLN A 486 -18.58 -5.13 -28.15
N SER A 487 -19.59 -4.27 -28.09
CA SER A 487 -20.08 -3.68 -26.84
C SER A 487 -21.05 -4.62 -26.12
N GLY A 488 -21.09 -4.56 -24.81
CA GLY A 488 -22.25 -4.94 -24.00
C GLY A 488 -22.65 -3.78 -23.09
N PHE A 489 -23.55 -4.05 -22.15
CA PHE A 489 -24.07 -3.03 -21.24
C PHE A 489 -23.98 -3.51 -19.79
N VAL A 490 -23.69 -2.59 -18.88
CA VAL A 490 -23.76 -2.83 -17.44
C VAL A 490 -24.84 -1.98 -16.83
N GLN A 491 -25.76 -2.60 -16.10
CA GLN A 491 -26.79 -1.90 -15.34
C GLN A 491 -26.68 -2.22 -13.86
N VAL A 492 -26.49 -1.20 -13.03
CA VAL A 492 -26.46 -1.36 -11.58
C VAL A 492 -27.85 -1.11 -11.00
N LYS A 493 -28.39 -2.13 -10.33
CA LYS A 493 -29.59 -2.02 -9.49
C LYS A 493 -29.18 -1.78 -8.04
N TRP A 494 -29.47 -0.57 -7.56
CA TRP A 494 -29.22 -0.16 -6.19
C TRP A 494 -30.40 -0.57 -5.28
N GLU A 495 -30.15 -1.43 -4.29
CA GLU A 495 -31.16 -1.93 -3.35
C GLU A 495 -31.05 -1.29 -1.94
N GLY A 496 -30.21 -0.27 -1.76
CA GLY A 496 -30.06 0.44 -0.48
C GLY A 496 -30.91 1.71 -0.34
N PRO A 497 -30.82 2.42 0.80
CA PRO A 497 -31.46 3.72 0.97
C PRO A 497 -31.01 4.73 -0.08
N ARG A 498 -31.92 5.62 -0.52
CA ARG A 498 -31.61 6.66 -1.52
C ARG A 498 -30.42 7.55 -1.13
N LYS A 499 -30.27 7.85 0.16
CA LYS A 499 -29.16 8.69 0.68
C LYS A 499 -27.79 8.01 0.58
N ALA A 500 -27.77 6.68 0.52
CA ALA A 500 -26.57 5.86 0.38
C ALA A 500 -26.29 5.44 -1.07
N LYS A 501 -27.07 5.93 -2.05
CA LYS A 501 -26.81 5.63 -3.45
C LYS A 501 -25.42 6.17 -3.83
N PRO A 502 -24.54 5.37 -4.45
CA PRO A 502 -23.23 5.85 -4.90
C PRO A 502 -23.37 6.96 -5.95
N ASP A 503 -22.49 7.95 -5.85
CA ASP A 503 -22.26 8.96 -6.89
C ASP A 503 -21.35 8.41 -7.99
N TYR A 504 -20.42 7.52 -7.59
CA TYR A 504 -19.49 6.84 -8.48
C TYR A 504 -19.40 5.35 -8.12
N LEU A 505 -19.34 4.49 -9.13
CA LEU A 505 -19.00 3.07 -9.00
C LEU A 505 -18.15 2.65 -10.21
N VAL A 506 -16.84 2.62 -10.01
CA VAL A 506 -15.86 2.39 -11.06
C VAL A 506 -15.67 0.89 -11.31
N LEU A 507 -15.98 0.50 -12.54
CA LEU A 507 -15.74 -0.80 -13.14
C LEU A 507 -14.41 -0.74 -13.88
N ALA A 508 -13.52 -1.70 -13.63
CA ALA A 508 -12.33 -1.89 -14.44
C ALA A 508 -12.41 -3.20 -15.21
N GLU A 509 -11.98 -3.17 -16.47
CA GLU A 509 -11.77 -4.38 -17.24
C GLU A 509 -10.46 -5.04 -16.79
N ILE A 510 -10.54 -6.33 -16.44
CA ILE A 510 -9.44 -7.11 -15.84
C ILE A 510 -8.88 -8.20 -16.77
N GLY A 511 -9.24 -8.16 -18.04
CA GLY A 511 -8.87 -9.12 -19.07
C GLY A 511 -8.31 -8.42 -20.31
N TYR A 512 -9.11 -8.36 -21.37
CA TYR A 512 -8.70 -8.02 -22.73
C TYR A 512 -8.41 -6.53 -22.95
N TYR A 513 -9.16 -5.65 -22.28
CA TYR A 513 -9.12 -4.21 -22.45
C TYR A 513 -8.43 -3.56 -21.26
N LYS A 514 -7.23 -4.05 -20.89
CA LYS A 514 -6.46 -3.53 -19.77
C LYS A 514 -6.30 -2.00 -19.84
N GLY A 515 -6.72 -1.33 -18.77
CA GLY A 515 -6.74 0.13 -18.67
C GLY A 515 -8.09 0.77 -19.04
N ALA A 516 -9.07 -0.03 -19.45
CA ALA A 516 -10.45 0.41 -19.55
C ALA A 516 -11.08 0.53 -18.15
N ALA A 517 -11.68 1.68 -17.89
CA ALA A 517 -12.40 1.96 -16.65
C ALA A 517 -13.66 2.77 -16.96
N PHE A 518 -14.77 2.45 -16.31
CA PHE A 518 -16.07 3.08 -16.57
C PHE A 518 -16.77 3.35 -15.25
N ASP A 519 -17.58 4.40 -15.19
CA ASP A 519 -18.46 4.62 -14.05
C ASP A 519 -19.86 4.07 -14.35
N ALA A 520 -20.30 3.08 -13.58
CA ALA A 520 -21.60 2.45 -13.75
C ALA A 520 -22.79 3.39 -13.48
N PHE A 521 -22.54 4.56 -12.87
CA PHE A 521 -23.55 5.58 -12.61
C PHE A 521 -23.49 6.79 -13.56
N GLU A 522 -22.62 6.79 -14.58
CA GLU A 522 -22.50 7.90 -15.56
C GLU A 522 -23.86 8.32 -16.15
N ASN A 523 -24.70 7.34 -16.52
CA ASN A 523 -26.03 7.57 -17.12
C ASN A 523 -27.18 7.43 -16.10
N GLY A 524 -26.88 7.53 -14.80
CA GLY A 524 -27.84 7.57 -13.70
C GLY A 524 -28.55 6.24 -13.41
N LYS A 525 -29.58 5.88 -14.21
CA LYS A 525 -30.33 4.61 -14.13
C LYS A 525 -30.22 3.78 -15.42
N LYS A 526 -29.79 4.41 -16.52
CA LYS A 526 -29.64 3.73 -17.81
C LYS A 526 -28.39 2.86 -17.77
N PRO A 527 -28.37 1.73 -18.49
CA PRO A 527 -27.15 0.94 -18.64
C PRO A 527 -26.01 1.77 -19.23
N VAL A 528 -24.79 1.47 -18.81
CA VAL A 528 -23.56 2.04 -19.35
C VAL A 528 -22.99 1.05 -20.36
N GLU A 529 -22.71 1.54 -21.56
CA GLU A 529 -22.10 0.75 -22.62
C GLU A 529 -20.60 0.58 -22.37
N VAL A 530 -20.10 -0.65 -22.45
CA VAL A 530 -18.70 -0.99 -22.24
C VAL A 530 -18.29 -2.06 -23.25
N PRO A 531 -16.99 -2.24 -23.58
CA PRO A 531 -16.55 -3.39 -24.36
C PRO A 531 -16.95 -4.70 -23.68
N ALA A 532 -17.38 -5.70 -24.44
CA ALA A 532 -17.65 -7.03 -23.92
C ALA A 532 -16.34 -7.63 -23.35
N GLY A 533 -16.37 -8.12 -22.12
CA GLY A 533 -15.16 -8.51 -21.40
C GLY A 533 -15.42 -8.86 -19.95
N ARG A 534 -14.34 -9.03 -19.17
CA ARG A 534 -14.42 -9.40 -17.75
C ARG A 534 -14.13 -8.18 -16.88
N TYR A 535 -15.06 -7.85 -16.00
CA TYR A 535 -15.02 -6.64 -15.19
C TYR A 535 -14.99 -6.93 -13.70
N ALA A 536 -14.43 -6.00 -12.94
CA ALA A 536 -14.51 -5.96 -11.49
C ALA A 536 -14.85 -4.53 -11.02
N ILE A 537 -15.61 -4.43 -9.94
CA ILE A 537 -15.79 -3.16 -9.21
C ILE A 537 -14.49 -2.91 -8.45
N ILE A 538 -13.77 -1.84 -8.77
CA ILE A 538 -12.48 -1.52 -8.14
C ILE A 538 -12.57 -0.39 -7.13
N TYR A 539 -13.57 0.48 -7.27
CA TYR A 539 -13.74 1.66 -6.43
C TYR A 539 -15.18 2.16 -6.54
N GLY A 540 -15.67 2.86 -5.52
CA GLY A 540 -16.87 3.66 -5.60
C GLY A 540 -16.91 4.67 -4.47
N ARG A 541 -17.86 5.58 -4.53
CA ARG A 541 -18.00 6.66 -3.56
C ARG A 541 -19.45 7.05 -3.39
N ILE A 542 -19.84 7.25 -2.14
CA ILE A 542 -21.09 7.92 -1.76
C ILE A 542 -20.72 9.33 -1.33
N LEU A 543 -21.47 10.33 -1.82
CA LEU A 543 -21.37 11.72 -1.42
C LEU A 543 -22.77 12.32 -1.30
N ASN A 544 -23.27 12.42 -0.06
CA ASN A 544 -24.60 12.97 0.22
C ASN A 544 -24.51 14.28 1.00
N GLY A 545 -24.93 15.38 0.40
CA GLY A 545 -24.98 16.70 1.04
C GLY A 545 -23.84 17.63 0.60
N LYS A 546 -23.59 18.69 1.39
CA LYS A 546 -22.57 19.71 1.10
C LYS A 546 -21.56 19.80 2.25
N PHE A 547 -20.29 19.97 1.92
CA PHE A 547 -19.25 20.28 2.90
C PHE A 547 -19.64 21.54 3.72
N PRO A 548 -19.43 21.56 5.05
CA PRO A 548 -18.72 20.57 5.88
C PRO A 548 -19.60 19.44 6.47
N ARG A 549 -20.85 19.31 6.04
CA ARG A 549 -21.83 18.38 6.62
C ARG A 549 -22.22 17.24 5.68
N ASN A 550 -21.47 17.03 4.60
CA ASN A 550 -21.73 15.92 3.69
C ASN A 550 -21.44 14.60 4.41
N MET A 551 -22.31 13.61 4.19
CA MET A 551 -22.01 12.23 4.50
C MET A 551 -21.25 11.64 3.32
N ASP A 552 -20.14 10.98 3.59
CA ASP A 552 -19.36 10.28 2.58
C ASP A 552 -19.09 8.84 3.00
N ALA A 553 -18.82 7.99 2.02
CA ALA A 553 -18.28 6.67 2.23
C ALA A 553 -17.53 6.23 0.98
N LEU A 554 -16.44 5.51 1.17
CA LEU A 554 -15.71 4.84 0.11
C LEU A 554 -16.18 3.39 -0.04
N ILE A 555 -16.25 2.93 -1.28
CA ILE A 555 -16.67 1.58 -1.66
C ILE A 555 -15.47 0.86 -2.28
N LEU A 556 -15.09 -0.28 -1.72
CA LEU A 556 -14.00 -1.13 -2.20
C LEU A 556 -14.50 -2.56 -2.50
N PRO A 557 -13.76 -3.34 -3.31
CA PRO A 557 -14.24 -4.64 -3.81
C PRO A 557 -14.64 -5.63 -2.71
N GLY A 558 -13.93 -5.65 -1.58
CA GLY A 558 -14.25 -6.55 -0.47
C GLY A 558 -14.15 -8.03 -0.84
N THR A 559 -15.28 -8.74 -0.79
CA THR A 559 -15.43 -10.13 -1.27
C THR A 559 -16.22 -10.22 -2.57
N SER A 560 -16.50 -9.09 -3.23
CA SER A 560 -17.20 -9.09 -4.51
C SER A 560 -16.39 -9.84 -5.57
N LYS A 561 -17.11 -10.51 -6.48
CA LYS A 561 -16.51 -11.30 -7.55
C LYS A 561 -16.50 -10.49 -8.85
N PRO A 562 -15.50 -10.71 -9.72
CA PRO A 562 -15.58 -10.27 -11.10
C PRO A 562 -16.78 -10.88 -11.82
N PHE A 563 -17.27 -10.20 -12.84
CA PHE A 563 -18.41 -10.59 -13.67
C PHE A 563 -18.08 -10.38 -15.15
N ASP A 564 -18.81 -11.07 -16.01
CA ASP A 564 -18.60 -11.01 -17.46
C ASP A 564 -19.70 -10.15 -18.12
N VAL A 565 -19.32 -9.38 -19.14
CA VAL A 565 -20.20 -8.57 -19.99
C VAL A 565 -20.19 -9.18 -21.38
N GLU A 566 -21.35 -9.64 -21.82
CA GLU A 566 -21.50 -10.28 -23.13
C GLU A 566 -21.87 -9.27 -24.23
N PRO A 567 -21.45 -9.52 -25.48
CA PRO A 567 -21.84 -8.71 -26.64
C PRO A 567 -23.35 -8.50 -26.75
N GLY A 568 -23.77 -7.25 -26.90
CA GLY A 568 -25.16 -6.82 -27.09
C GLY A 568 -26.08 -7.02 -25.88
N LYS A 569 -25.61 -7.62 -24.79
CA LYS A 569 -26.43 -7.94 -23.62
C LYS A 569 -26.22 -6.95 -22.48
N THR A 570 -27.25 -6.81 -21.65
CA THR A 570 -27.17 -6.07 -20.40
C THR A 570 -26.87 -7.03 -19.25
N THR A 571 -25.68 -6.88 -18.65
CA THR A 571 -25.33 -7.51 -17.39
C THR A 571 -25.87 -6.66 -16.25
N GLU A 572 -26.82 -7.21 -15.50
CA GLU A 572 -27.39 -6.58 -14.31
C GLU A 572 -26.59 -6.93 -13.05
N ILE A 573 -26.22 -5.92 -12.27
CA ILE A 573 -25.52 -6.09 -10.98
C ILE A 573 -26.38 -5.51 -9.88
N ARG A 574 -26.77 -6.34 -8.91
CA ARG A 574 -27.54 -5.91 -7.73
C ARG A 574 -26.58 -5.68 -6.58
N ILE A 575 -26.56 -4.45 -6.06
CA ILE A 575 -25.69 -4.03 -4.95
C ILE A 575 -26.50 -3.28 -3.89
N GLY A 576 -25.94 -3.15 -2.70
CA GLY A 576 -26.59 -2.50 -1.57
C GLY A 576 -27.23 -3.49 -0.59
N ALA A 577 -28.46 -3.22 -0.14
CA ALA A 577 -29.03 -3.97 0.97
C ALA A 577 -29.11 -5.51 0.72
N PRO A 578 -29.16 -6.33 1.78
CA PRO A 578 -28.92 -5.97 3.18
C PRO A 578 -27.48 -5.50 3.43
N PHE A 579 -27.35 -4.58 4.39
CA PHE A 579 -26.06 -4.10 4.87
C PHE A 579 -25.73 -4.74 6.21
N HIS A 580 -24.47 -5.09 6.42
CA HIS A 580 -23.97 -5.71 7.64
C HIS A 580 -22.78 -4.94 8.20
N ILE A 581 -22.58 -4.97 9.52
CA ILE A 581 -21.31 -4.52 10.12
C ILE A 581 -20.39 -5.74 10.23
N GLU A 582 -19.29 -5.71 9.49
CA GLU A 582 -18.22 -6.68 9.63
C GLU A 582 -17.19 -6.14 10.64
N TYR A 583 -16.68 -7.02 11.50
CA TYR A 583 -15.78 -6.65 12.61
C TYR A 583 -14.90 -7.83 13.01
N GLN A 584 -13.80 -7.56 13.71
CA GLN A 584 -12.99 -8.61 14.34
C GLN A 584 -13.25 -8.66 15.85
N SER A 585 -13.32 -9.86 16.41
CA SER A 585 -13.52 -10.08 17.84
C SER A 585 -12.64 -11.20 18.37
N GLU A 586 -12.21 -11.07 19.62
CA GLU A 586 -11.52 -12.13 20.37
C GLU A 586 -12.28 -12.40 21.66
N VAL A 587 -12.58 -13.67 21.93
CA VAL A 587 -13.18 -14.13 23.19
C VAL A 587 -12.13 -14.91 23.97
N LYS A 588 -11.78 -14.42 25.17
CA LYS A 588 -10.77 -15.03 26.03
C LYS A 588 -11.14 -14.83 27.50
N ASN A 589 -11.02 -15.89 28.30
CA ASN A 589 -11.24 -15.84 29.75
C ASN A 589 -12.60 -15.24 30.17
N GLY A 590 -13.66 -15.52 29.41
CA GLY A 590 -15.00 -14.96 29.67
C GLY A 590 -15.14 -13.47 29.35
N GLU A 591 -14.17 -12.87 28.66
CA GLU A 591 -14.21 -11.51 28.16
C GLU A 591 -14.26 -11.54 26.63
N VAL A 592 -15.01 -10.60 26.04
CA VAL A 592 -14.98 -10.31 24.61
C VAL A 592 -14.28 -8.98 24.38
N SER A 593 -13.41 -8.95 23.38
CA SER A 593 -12.75 -7.74 22.92
C SER A 593 -13.04 -7.49 21.44
N VAL A 594 -13.38 -6.25 21.11
CA VAL A 594 -13.71 -5.80 19.75
C VAL A 594 -13.10 -4.42 19.51
N ASP A 595 -12.29 -4.28 18.46
CA ASP A 595 -11.67 -3.01 18.07
C ASP A 595 -12.46 -2.37 16.93
N SER A 596 -12.99 -1.16 17.15
CA SER A 596 -13.80 -0.44 16.16
C SER A 596 -13.01 -0.03 14.91
N SER A 597 -11.68 0.00 14.96
CA SER A 597 -10.85 0.21 13.76
C SER A 597 -10.96 -0.91 12.72
N THR A 598 -11.58 -2.03 13.10
CA THR A 598 -11.86 -3.16 12.20
C THR A 598 -13.27 -3.10 11.60
N PHE A 599 -14.07 -2.09 11.96
CA PHE A 599 -15.44 -1.97 11.48
C PHE A 599 -15.48 -1.48 10.04
N TYR A 600 -16.28 -2.17 9.23
CA TYR A 600 -16.72 -1.69 7.94
C TYR A 600 -18.12 -2.22 7.65
N VAL A 601 -18.85 -1.51 6.79
CA VAL A 601 -20.15 -1.98 6.31
C VAL A 601 -19.92 -2.87 5.09
N LYS A 602 -20.60 -4.01 5.04
CA LYS A 602 -20.58 -4.92 3.89
C LYS A 602 -21.99 -5.00 3.30
N ASP A 603 -22.09 -5.00 1.99
CA ASP A 603 -23.37 -5.14 1.28
C ASP A 603 -23.61 -6.58 0.80
N SER A 604 -24.74 -6.81 0.15
CA SER A 604 -25.13 -8.13 -0.37
C SER A 604 -24.26 -8.62 -1.52
N TYR A 605 -23.67 -7.70 -2.31
CA TYR A 605 -22.73 -8.04 -3.38
C TYR A 605 -21.31 -8.33 -2.87
N GLY A 606 -21.04 -8.04 -1.60
CA GLY A 606 -19.76 -8.25 -0.95
C GLY A 606 -18.80 -7.07 -1.00
N LEU A 607 -19.26 -5.90 -1.45
CA LEU A 607 -18.52 -4.65 -1.41
C LEU A 607 -18.31 -4.20 0.04
N ARG A 608 -17.20 -3.51 0.29
CA ARG A 608 -16.86 -2.92 1.58
C ARG A 608 -17.04 -1.42 1.54
N TYR A 609 -17.77 -0.90 2.50
CA TYR A 609 -18.04 0.51 2.73
C TYR A 609 -17.26 0.93 3.97
N GLY A 610 -16.29 1.81 3.79
CA GLY A 610 -15.44 2.34 4.84
C GLY A 610 -15.27 3.84 4.69
N ALA A 611 -14.43 4.44 5.55
CA ALA A 611 -14.27 5.89 5.61
C ALA A 611 -15.64 6.62 5.64
N ILE A 612 -16.53 6.19 6.53
CA ILE A 612 -17.92 6.69 6.59
C ILE A 612 -17.95 8.00 7.38
N GLY A 613 -17.87 9.15 6.72
CA GLY A 613 -17.82 10.46 7.35
C GLY A 613 -19.20 11.05 7.63
N ALA A 614 -19.29 11.84 8.71
CA ALA A 614 -20.50 12.54 9.20
C ALA A 614 -21.72 11.64 9.47
N ALA A 615 -21.56 10.33 9.33
CA ALA A 615 -22.51 9.26 9.62
C ALA A 615 -21.74 8.08 10.22
N LEU A 616 -20.97 8.33 11.27
CA LEU A 616 -20.15 7.31 11.93
C LEU A 616 -20.99 6.12 12.39
N LEU A 617 -20.34 4.95 12.44
CA LEU A 617 -20.91 3.76 13.05
C LEU A 617 -20.98 3.98 14.57
N GLU A 618 -22.15 3.78 15.16
CA GLU A 618 -22.34 3.86 16.62
C GLU A 618 -23.05 2.59 17.11
N PRO A 619 -22.43 1.41 16.94
CA PRO A 619 -23.10 0.16 17.21
C PRO A 619 -23.10 -0.21 18.70
N GLU A 620 -23.89 -1.21 19.02
CA GLU A 620 -23.93 -1.91 20.29
C GLU A 620 -23.30 -3.30 20.13
N LEU A 621 -22.52 -3.72 21.13
CA LEU A 621 -22.08 -5.09 21.27
C LEU A 621 -23.18 -5.90 21.98
N ILE A 622 -23.71 -6.91 21.30
CA ILE A 622 -24.74 -7.80 21.84
C ILE A 622 -24.23 -9.23 21.95
N VAL A 623 -24.75 -9.94 22.96
CA VAL A 623 -24.47 -11.37 23.19
C VAL A 623 -25.74 -12.19 23.32
N SER A 624 -25.68 -13.43 22.88
CA SER A 624 -26.76 -14.41 22.97
C SER A 624 -26.23 -15.83 23.15
N LYS A 625 -27.02 -16.70 23.77
CA LYS A 625 -26.77 -18.15 23.85
C LYS A 625 -27.10 -18.88 22.54
N LYS A 626 -27.85 -18.24 21.62
CA LYS A 626 -28.26 -18.80 20.33
C LYS A 626 -27.76 -17.91 19.18
N LYS A 627 -27.12 -18.53 18.19
CA LYS A 627 -26.69 -17.85 16.96
C LYS A 627 -27.92 -17.33 16.20
N GLY A 628 -27.85 -16.11 15.68
CA GLY A 628 -28.96 -15.54 14.91
C GLY A 628 -30.15 -15.06 15.75
N ALA A 629 -30.02 -14.94 17.06
CA ALA A 629 -31.12 -14.48 17.91
C ALA A 629 -31.59 -13.07 17.49
N LYS A 630 -32.91 -12.87 17.38
CA LYS A 630 -33.51 -11.55 17.07
C LYS A 630 -33.18 -10.50 18.15
N SER A 631 -33.05 -10.97 19.40
CA SER A 631 -32.65 -10.18 20.56
C SER A 631 -31.37 -10.75 21.18
N GLY A 632 -30.48 -9.86 21.59
CA GLY A 632 -29.29 -10.17 22.39
C GLY A 632 -29.18 -9.16 23.52
N LYS A 633 -28.52 -9.55 24.62
CA LYS A 633 -28.23 -8.64 25.72
C LYS A 633 -27.12 -7.69 25.28
N VAL A 634 -27.38 -6.37 25.35
CA VAL A 634 -26.36 -5.35 25.12
C VAL A 634 -25.36 -5.40 26.28
N ILE A 635 -24.08 -5.51 25.94
CA ILE A 635 -22.99 -5.55 26.94
C ILE A 635 -21.99 -4.41 26.74
N GLY A 636 -22.03 -3.70 25.62
CA GLY A 636 -21.27 -2.47 25.44
C GLY A 636 -21.72 -1.70 24.20
N SER A 637 -21.14 -0.53 24.00
CA SER A 637 -21.50 0.37 22.90
C SER A 637 -20.33 1.23 22.47
N TRP A 638 -20.41 1.72 21.24
CA TRP A 638 -19.51 2.73 20.72
C TRP A 638 -20.30 3.98 20.35
N ARG A 639 -19.61 5.12 20.36
CA ARG A 639 -20.15 6.43 19.95
C ARG A 639 -19.14 7.18 19.10
N ALA A 640 -19.61 8.24 18.43
CA ALA A 640 -18.73 9.18 17.76
C ALA A 640 -17.70 9.78 18.73
N VAL A 641 -16.47 9.95 18.24
CA VAL A 641 -15.38 10.62 18.95
C VAL A 641 -15.59 12.13 18.96
N GLN A 642 -15.37 12.77 20.10
CA GLN A 642 -15.40 14.23 20.24
C GLN A 642 -14.01 14.84 20.00
N GLY A 643 -13.96 16.12 19.66
CA GLY A 643 -12.72 16.77 19.24
C GLY A 643 -11.59 16.72 20.27
N ASN A 644 -11.94 16.96 21.54
CA ASN A 644 -11.04 16.86 22.68
C ASN A 644 -10.53 15.44 22.97
N GLU A 645 -11.18 14.41 22.41
CA GLU A 645 -10.85 13.00 22.63
C GLU A 645 -9.87 12.45 21.57
N ILE A 646 -9.66 13.18 20.47
CA ILE A 646 -8.77 12.76 19.37
C ILE A 646 -7.30 12.68 19.83
N GLY A 647 -6.86 13.60 20.68
CA GLY A 647 -5.51 13.58 21.26
C GLY A 647 -5.27 12.32 22.10
N PRO A 648 -6.09 12.06 23.14
CA PRO A 648 -6.06 10.81 23.91
C PRO A 648 -6.13 9.55 23.04
N LEU A 649 -7.06 9.49 22.08
CA LEU A 649 -7.20 8.37 21.16
C LEU A 649 -5.93 8.15 20.33
N SER A 650 -5.34 9.23 19.80
CA SER A 650 -4.08 9.18 19.04
C SER A 650 -2.93 8.62 19.88
N MET A 651 -2.82 9.04 21.14
CA MET A 651 -1.81 8.50 22.07
C MET A 651 -2.03 7.01 22.35
N ASN A 652 -3.28 6.58 22.58
CA ASN A 652 -3.62 5.18 22.85
C ASN A 652 -3.31 4.29 21.63
N VAL A 653 -3.73 4.72 20.44
CA VAL A 653 -3.40 4.03 19.17
C VAL A 653 -1.88 3.99 18.96
N GLY A 654 -1.18 5.10 19.21
CA GLY A 654 0.28 5.19 19.10
C GLY A 654 1.01 4.21 20.04
N LYS A 655 0.61 4.14 21.31
CA LYS A 655 1.15 3.18 22.30
C LYS A 655 0.95 1.74 21.83
N ARG A 656 -0.23 1.39 21.29
CA ARG A 656 -0.47 0.04 20.76
C ARG A 656 0.34 -0.26 19.51
N ARG A 657 0.50 0.70 18.60
CA ARG A 657 1.40 0.59 17.44
C ARG A 657 2.83 0.30 17.88
N GLN A 658 3.33 1.08 18.84
CA GLN A 658 4.66 0.90 19.40
C GLN A 658 4.82 -0.46 20.10
N ALA A 659 3.81 -0.92 20.85
CA ALA A 659 3.81 -2.24 21.48
C ALA A 659 3.96 -3.37 20.44
N LYS A 660 3.38 -3.19 19.24
CA LYS A 660 3.51 -4.12 18.10
C LYS A 660 4.74 -3.91 17.23
N GLY A 661 5.63 -2.97 17.58
CA GLY A 661 6.84 -2.64 16.82
C GLY A 661 6.57 -1.84 15.55
N LEU A 662 5.37 -1.27 15.40
CA LEU A 662 5.02 -0.41 14.28
C LEU A 662 5.48 1.03 14.56
N ARG A 663 6.11 1.67 13.58
CA ARG A 663 6.50 3.09 13.62
C ARG A 663 5.37 3.98 13.09
N GLY A 664 5.38 5.25 13.49
CA GLY A 664 4.44 6.28 13.04
C GLY A 664 3.07 6.23 13.74
N GLY A 665 2.43 7.40 13.85
CA GLY A 665 1.04 7.52 14.32
C GLY A 665 0.03 7.31 13.20
N VAL A 666 -1.25 7.21 13.58
CA VAL A 666 -2.36 7.33 12.63
C VAL A 666 -2.75 8.81 12.55
N PRO A 667 -2.93 9.41 11.36
CA PRO A 667 -3.34 10.81 11.23
C PRO A 667 -4.63 11.08 12.01
N ALA A 668 -4.71 12.22 12.71
CA ALA A 668 -5.88 12.61 13.51
C ALA A 668 -7.18 12.60 12.69
N TYR A 669 -7.11 13.02 11.43
CA TYR A 669 -8.21 12.92 10.48
C TYR A 669 -8.76 11.51 10.36
N HIS A 670 -7.89 10.49 10.23
CA HIS A 670 -8.32 9.10 10.11
C HIS A 670 -8.97 8.59 11.39
N LEU A 671 -8.48 9.02 12.55
CA LEU A 671 -9.05 8.65 13.85
C LEU A 671 -10.50 9.11 14.01
N SER A 672 -10.87 10.25 13.41
CA SER A 672 -12.25 10.75 13.46
C SER A 672 -13.27 9.85 12.74
N TYR A 673 -12.83 8.87 11.95
CA TYR A 673 -13.71 7.87 11.34
C TYR A 673 -14.03 6.67 12.24
N TRP A 674 -13.34 6.53 13.36
CA TRP A 674 -13.53 5.39 14.25
C TRP A 674 -14.34 5.79 15.47
N PRO A 675 -15.43 5.07 15.76
CA PRO A 675 -16.16 5.33 16.98
C PRO A 675 -15.36 4.78 18.17
N ILE A 676 -15.50 5.43 19.31
CA ILE A 676 -14.79 5.04 20.54
C ILE A 676 -15.74 4.37 21.52
N ASN A 677 -15.17 3.59 22.43
CA ASN A 677 -15.86 2.96 23.54
C ASN A 677 -16.67 4.02 24.32
N GLY A 678 -17.98 3.79 24.43
CA GLY A 678 -18.90 4.72 25.08
C GLY A 678 -18.73 4.85 26.60
N ALA A 679 -18.02 3.91 27.24
CA ALA A 679 -17.94 3.84 28.70
C ALA A 679 -16.99 4.86 29.35
N ASP A 680 -15.99 5.39 28.63
CA ASP A 680 -14.97 6.26 29.22
C ASP A 680 -14.44 7.31 28.24
N SER A 681 -14.94 8.55 28.37
CA SER A 681 -14.47 9.69 27.58
C SER A 681 -13.04 10.11 27.90
N ARG A 682 -12.54 9.85 29.11
CA ARG A 682 -11.19 10.26 29.52
C ARG A 682 -10.12 9.33 28.92
N ASN A 683 -10.48 8.08 28.68
CA ASN A 683 -9.60 7.06 28.11
C ASN A 683 -9.89 6.74 26.64
N ALA A 684 -10.67 7.58 25.94
CA ALA A 684 -11.09 7.43 24.54
C ALA A 684 -10.30 6.36 23.76
N ASP A 685 -10.93 5.20 23.56
CA ASP A 685 -10.30 4.04 22.96
C ASP A 685 -11.23 3.40 21.92
N SER A 686 -10.67 2.93 20.80
CA SER A 686 -11.37 2.12 19.80
C SER A 686 -11.66 0.70 20.30
N LEU A 687 -10.89 0.20 21.28
CA LEU A 687 -11.02 -1.14 21.82
C LEU A 687 -12.05 -1.20 22.95
N LEU A 688 -13.10 -1.98 22.75
CA LEU A 688 -14.06 -2.35 23.80
C LEU A 688 -13.67 -3.71 24.38
N ARG A 689 -13.61 -3.82 25.71
CA ARG A 689 -13.39 -5.06 26.45
C ARG A 689 -14.49 -5.23 27.50
N VAL A 690 -15.24 -6.32 27.43
CA VAL A 690 -16.39 -6.53 28.33
C VAL A 690 -16.52 -7.98 28.74
N LYS A 691 -16.83 -8.21 30.02
CA LYS A 691 -17.16 -9.52 30.57
C LYS A 691 -18.47 -10.06 29.99
N ILE A 692 -18.44 -11.32 29.57
CA ILE A 692 -19.61 -12.03 29.07
C ILE A 692 -20.46 -12.47 30.28
N PRO A 693 -21.77 -12.11 30.31
CA PRO A 693 -22.64 -12.37 31.47
C PRO A 693 -23.17 -13.80 31.52
N PHE A 694 -22.79 -14.67 30.58
CA PHE A 694 -23.27 -16.04 30.47
C PHE A 694 -22.12 -17.03 30.63
N ARG A 695 -22.44 -18.21 31.19
CA ARG A 695 -21.55 -19.39 31.13
C ARG A 695 -21.87 -20.21 29.88
N GLY A 696 -20.86 -20.91 29.34
CA GLY A 696 -20.99 -21.78 28.17
C GLY A 696 -20.79 -21.08 26.83
N THR A 697 -21.22 -21.73 25.74
CA THR A 697 -21.11 -21.19 24.38
C THR A 697 -21.97 -19.93 24.23
N VAL A 698 -21.34 -18.85 23.78
CA VAL A 698 -22.00 -17.58 23.48
C VAL A 698 -21.67 -17.13 22.07
N PHE A 699 -22.61 -16.44 21.46
CA PHE A 699 -22.43 -15.77 20.18
C PHE A 699 -22.41 -14.27 20.43
N VAL A 700 -21.50 -13.59 19.74
CA VAL A 700 -21.34 -12.14 19.81
C VAL A 700 -21.78 -11.56 18.48
N ALA A 701 -22.45 -10.41 18.51
CA ALA A 701 -22.72 -9.61 17.32
C ALA A 701 -22.55 -8.12 17.59
N VAL A 702 -22.22 -7.37 16.54
CA VAL A 702 -22.26 -5.90 16.54
C VAL A 702 -23.55 -5.47 15.83
N ARG A 703 -24.35 -4.64 16.49
CA ARG A 703 -25.68 -4.22 16.01
C ARG A 703 -25.80 -2.71 15.95
N GLN A 704 -26.31 -2.19 14.85
CA GLN A 704 -26.80 -0.80 14.78
C GLN A 704 -28.20 -0.78 14.15
N LYS A 705 -29.22 -0.48 14.96
CA LYS A 705 -30.63 -0.57 14.53
C LYS A 705 -30.95 0.34 13.34
N LYS A 706 -30.38 1.55 13.34
CA LYS A 706 -30.58 2.55 12.29
C LYS A 706 -29.31 3.38 12.12
N HIS A 707 -28.78 3.39 10.92
CA HIS A 707 -27.66 4.18 10.45
C HIS A 707 -28.16 5.32 9.56
N LYS A 708 -27.54 6.50 9.65
CA LYS A 708 -27.97 7.69 8.90
C LYS A 708 -27.89 7.51 7.37
N LEU A 709 -26.85 6.82 6.92
CA LEU A 709 -26.62 6.49 5.50
C LEU A 709 -27.30 5.18 5.08
N PHE A 710 -26.88 4.04 5.65
CA PHE A 710 -27.29 2.69 5.26
C PHE A 710 -28.62 2.18 5.83
N GLY A 711 -29.29 2.93 6.71
CA GLY A 711 -30.54 2.45 7.32
C GLY A 711 -30.30 1.30 8.29
N LYS A 712 -31.07 0.21 8.21
CA LYS A 712 -30.89 -0.94 9.10
C LYS A 712 -29.57 -1.67 8.76
N LEU A 713 -28.72 -1.87 9.76
CA LEU A 713 -27.52 -2.71 9.65
C LEU A 713 -27.77 -4.04 10.37
N GLU A 714 -27.68 -5.14 9.62
CA GLU A 714 -27.96 -6.47 10.13
C GLU A 714 -26.74 -7.05 10.88
N PRO A 715 -26.95 -7.65 12.07
CA PRO A 715 -25.87 -8.20 12.86
C PRO A 715 -25.29 -9.47 12.23
N ILE A 716 -23.96 -9.58 12.21
CA ILE A 716 -23.25 -10.84 11.94
C ILE A 716 -22.90 -11.48 13.28
N TRP A 717 -23.42 -12.68 13.53
CA TRP A 717 -23.14 -13.44 14.75
C TRP A 717 -21.88 -14.31 14.58
N LYS A 718 -20.88 -14.08 15.43
CA LYS A 718 -19.62 -14.83 15.51
C LYS A 718 -19.59 -15.77 16.71
#